data_AF-A0A6A3ZVQ0-F1
#
_entry.id   AF-A0A6A3ZVQ0-F1
#
_cell.length_a   1.000
_cell.length_b   1.000
_cell.length_c   1.000
_cell.angle_alpha   90.00
_cell.angle_beta   90.00
_cell.angle_gamma   90.00
#
_symmetry.space_group_name_H-M   'P 1'
#
loop_
_entity.id
_entity.type
_entity.pdbx_description
1 polymer ?
#
loop_
_entity_poly.entity_id
_entity_poly.type
_entity_poly.pdbx_seq_one_letter_code
_entity_poly.pdbx_strand_id
1 'polypeptide(L)'
;MWEQSLLLCLLLEAFLLPYLLAFQPEVVGGISMFFVFIIACEFVFTVDIYVQARMGYYSDGNLIRDKKRTIRRYIRSWHFALDVIAIVPVQILVIGFPRVVAKLLFVKLLRWSRLPHLVSSLDEFYAKQFVVLKLLKVLASTLYLAHVLACIRYSFGEDTSQNNPWLPASSLHHLPLHRHYLAALFWSVGIMTGLFEGELPRHNAEFLFTILVALCGFSMFTTLCATIFVISKCESGNTEAVGARINQLVHVLSFHHVPENQQTQAIDYLKRYYTDAESTDRETAKILCPSIANDIQVELLKATIAEVSIFGGCSDQFIVAMTSLLEMIAVPAQTTLFTVGDHGNAMYVVHSGVLAIIVKSVTVREIRKVANLNLSFMVDSDKVMDPKQSRNRYLKGDFAFDLVCALPYEYLNMDNYGLLRLPRLLRVLHLKKQLQEIEHFIQLNSRRQLLLFIILLMMMFHVVACVYFGISYIEGFDPNENEAWICPTSLCLHRLNATHLENCNGTKFAEDINRDELEGITAMEYFRSLYYAVGVLASPGKTVEPTSDRQLVAALVLMLGGFLISAIVVDNVQKRFTASAFEQNQFIETSTRIQLFLRRQKVPLAIHHRVKSFLDYWWSSHRGAVIRELLADLPRSMRLELRRSICMPVLQTLALLQGVHSVRDKLEEILVENAEFILYGQGETVYRHGDYVTGMFFLLEGEVCVVKVGGPPSEVPRGGFFGIAALTQKERGEGYTEHVSANRGCILLFVSREQLQAMEAIFPALKTELLALDQRLLNNKLAGLNVNNYQEVDNQIEVPSRVFYTRSSLEAEI
;
A
#
# COMPACT_ATOMS: atom_id res chain seq x y z
N MET A 1 -14.29 -1.83 28.48
CA MET A 1 -13.98 -2.11 29.90
C MET A 1 -14.41 -3.52 30.32
N TRP A 2 -15.70 -3.84 30.50
CA TRP A 2 -16.14 -5.18 30.96
C TRP A 2 -15.60 -6.33 30.08
N GLU A 3 -15.78 -6.24 28.77
CA GLU A 3 -15.26 -7.23 27.81
C GLU A 3 -13.73 -7.36 27.81
N GLN A 4 -13.01 -6.27 28.12
CA GLN A 4 -11.55 -6.29 28.23
C GLN A 4 -11.10 -7.01 29.50
N SER A 5 -11.81 -6.82 30.62
CA SER A 5 -11.58 -7.57 31.85
C SER A 5 -11.82 -9.06 31.66
N LEU A 6 -12.87 -9.44 30.93
CA LEU A 6 -13.14 -10.84 30.59
C LEU A 6 -12.07 -11.45 29.69
N LEU A 7 -11.60 -10.69 28.69
CA LEU A 7 -10.53 -11.13 27.81
C LEU A 7 -9.24 -11.36 28.61
N LEU A 8 -8.89 -10.47 29.54
CA LEU A 8 -7.72 -10.63 30.41
C LEU A 8 -7.84 -11.89 31.29
N CYS A 9 -8.99 -12.10 31.93
CA CYS A 9 -9.24 -13.31 32.73
C CYS A 9 -9.14 -14.58 31.88
N LEU A 10 -9.69 -14.57 30.66
CA LEU A 10 -9.65 -15.70 29.73
C LEU A 10 -8.22 -16.01 29.26
N LEU A 11 -7.44 -14.99 28.88
CA LEU A 11 -6.05 -15.16 28.44
C LEU A 11 -5.17 -15.69 29.58
N LEU A 12 -5.40 -15.20 30.80
CA LEU A 12 -4.64 -15.63 31.96
C LEU A 12 -5.00 -17.06 32.37
N GLU A 13 -6.28 -17.45 32.35
CA GLU A 13 -6.70 -18.84 32.56
C GLU A 13 -6.13 -19.76 31.46
N ALA A 14 -6.16 -19.33 30.20
CA ALA A 14 -5.60 -20.08 29.08
C ALA A 14 -4.09 -20.29 29.19
N PHE A 15 -3.34 -19.32 29.74
CA PHE A 15 -1.90 -19.45 29.97
C PHE A 15 -1.59 -20.33 31.20
N LEU A 16 -2.31 -20.14 32.31
CA LEU A 16 -2.02 -20.85 33.56
C LEU A 16 -2.36 -22.34 33.51
N LEU A 17 -3.45 -22.73 32.81
CA LEU A 17 -3.90 -24.12 32.79
C LEU A 17 -2.87 -25.09 32.18
N PRO A 18 -2.32 -24.88 30.96
CA PRO A 18 -1.28 -25.74 30.39
C PRO A 18 -0.01 -25.75 31.24
N TYR A 19 0.40 -24.58 31.76
CA TYR A 19 1.59 -24.46 32.61
C TYR A 19 1.51 -25.33 33.87
N LEU A 20 0.40 -25.22 34.61
CA LEU A 20 0.20 -25.97 35.85
C LEU A 20 0.11 -27.48 35.60
N LEU A 21 -0.54 -27.89 34.50
CA LEU A 21 -0.68 -29.29 34.15
C LEU A 21 0.66 -29.93 33.76
N ALA A 22 1.52 -29.19 33.05
CA ALA A 22 2.80 -29.70 32.59
C ALA A 22 3.90 -29.63 33.67
N PHE A 23 4.07 -28.48 34.34
CA PHE A 23 5.23 -28.22 35.19
C PHE A 23 4.96 -28.39 36.69
N GLN A 24 3.72 -28.23 37.16
CA GLN A 24 3.39 -28.30 38.59
C GLN A 24 2.08 -29.07 38.88
N PRO A 25 1.97 -30.35 38.47
CA PRO A 25 0.75 -31.14 38.69
C PRO A 25 0.42 -31.35 40.18
N GLU A 26 1.41 -31.27 41.06
CA GLU A 26 1.24 -31.44 42.52
C GLU A 26 0.67 -30.19 43.21
N VAL A 27 0.98 -28.99 42.71
CA VAL A 27 0.47 -27.71 43.26
C VAL A 27 -1.04 -27.56 43.00
N VAL A 28 -1.55 -28.22 41.96
CA VAL A 28 -3.00 -28.35 41.71
C VAL A 28 -3.72 -29.03 42.88
N GLY A 29 -3.02 -29.83 43.68
CA GLY A 29 -3.54 -30.51 44.87
C GLY A 29 -3.66 -29.64 46.15
N GLY A 30 -3.12 -28.42 46.17
CA GLY A 30 -3.03 -27.57 47.37
C GLY A 30 -3.63 -26.16 47.21
N ILE A 31 -3.93 -25.49 48.34
CA ILE A 31 -4.41 -24.10 48.36
C ILE A 31 -3.22 -23.15 48.17
N SER A 32 -2.88 -22.85 46.91
CA SER A 32 -1.86 -21.87 46.55
C SER A 32 -2.48 -20.51 46.20
N MET A 33 -1.66 -19.45 46.17
CA MET A 33 -2.09 -18.13 45.68
C MET A 33 -2.66 -18.17 44.25
N PHE A 34 -2.19 -19.10 43.42
CA PHE A 34 -2.71 -19.32 42.06
C PHE A 34 -4.13 -19.89 42.07
N PHE A 35 -4.45 -20.77 43.01
CA PHE A 35 -5.80 -21.31 43.17
C PHE A 35 -6.82 -20.22 43.51
N VAL A 36 -6.43 -19.28 44.39
CA VAL A 36 -7.24 -18.10 44.74
C VAL A 36 -7.50 -17.24 43.50
N PHE A 37 -6.48 -17.06 42.65
CA PHE A 37 -6.61 -16.29 41.42
C PHE A 37 -7.59 -16.93 40.42
N ILE A 38 -7.53 -18.25 40.22
CA ILE A 38 -8.48 -18.94 39.32
C ILE A 38 -9.91 -18.81 39.85
N ILE A 39 -10.14 -18.92 41.16
CA ILE A 39 -11.46 -18.70 41.76
C ILE A 39 -11.95 -17.26 41.55
N ALA A 40 -11.06 -16.28 41.64
CA ALA A 40 -11.41 -14.88 41.35
C ALA A 40 -11.87 -14.70 39.90
N CYS A 41 -11.21 -15.34 38.93
CA CYS A 41 -11.66 -15.36 37.53
C CYS A 41 -13.05 -16.02 37.38
N GLU A 42 -13.32 -17.13 38.07
CA GLU A 42 -14.63 -17.80 38.05
C GLU A 42 -15.76 -16.88 38.53
N PHE A 43 -15.50 -16.06 39.54
CA PHE A 43 -16.47 -15.07 40.01
C PHE A 43 -16.79 -14.04 38.92
N VAL A 44 -15.77 -13.54 38.20
CA VAL A 44 -15.96 -12.59 37.09
C VAL A 44 -16.80 -13.21 35.96
N PHE A 45 -16.55 -14.46 35.59
CA PHE A 45 -17.34 -15.16 34.57
C PHE A 45 -18.79 -15.44 35.01
N THR A 46 -19.01 -15.64 36.31
CA THR A 46 -20.37 -15.77 36.87
C THR A 46 -21.15 -14.46 36.75
N VAL A 47 -20.50 -13.33 37.03
CA VAL A 47 -21.11 -12.00 36.81
C VAL A 47 -21.39 -11.78 35.32
N ASP A 48 -20.58 -12.33 34.42
CA ASP A 48 -20.79 -12.15 32.99
C ASP A 48 -22.08 -12.80 32.45
N ILE A 49 -22.48 -13.97 32.95
CA ILE A 49 -23.79 -14.56 32.60
C ILE A 49 -24.93 -13.58 32.89
N TYR A 50 -24.84 -12.86 34.01
CA TYR A 50 -25.82 -11.85 34.38
C TYR A 50 -25.78 -10.63 33.45
N VAL A 51 -24.59 -10.18 33.04
CA VAL A 51 -24.40 -9.06 32.11
C VAL A 51 -24.93 -9.43 30.72
N GLN A 52 -24.54 -10.58 30.16
CA GLN A 52 -24.98 -11.03 28.84
C GLN A 52 -26.49 -11.23 28.75
N ALA A 53 -27.13 -11.73 29.81
CA ALA A 53 -28.59 -11.82 29.88
C ALA A 53 -29.29 -10.47 29.72
N ARG A 54 -28.60 -9.33 29.91
CA ARG A 54 -29.14 -7.98 29.80
C ARG A 54 -28.59 -7.16 28.63
N MET A 55 -27.63 -7.68 27.87
CA MET A 55 -27.01 -7.00 26.73
C MET A 55 -27.94 -6.93 25.50
N GLY A 56 -27.98 -5.80 24.79
CA GLY A 56 -28.79 -5.68 23.57
C GLY A 56 -28.26 -6.58 22.44
N TYR A 57 -29.12 -6.96 21.50
CA TYR A 57 -28.70 -7.68 20.29
C TYR A 57 -29.17 -6.95 19.03
N TYR A 58 -28.43 -7.10 17.93
CA TYR A 58 -28.80 -6.56 16.64
C TYR A 58 -29.78 -7.51 15.90
N SER A 59 -30.88 -6.95 15.39
CA SER A 59 -31.80 -7.61 14.46
C SER A 59 -32.07 -6.65 13.31
N ASP A 60 -31.83 -7.08 12.07
CA ASP A 60 -32.09 -6.28 10.87
C ASP A 60 -31.38 -4.89 10.92
N GLY A 61 -30.17 -4.85 11.48
CA GLY A 61 -29.39 -3.63 11.68
C GLY A 61 -29.82 -2.78 12.89
N ASN A 62 -30.92 -3.11 13.58
CA ASN A 62 -31.42 -2.37 14.73
C ASN A 62 -30.98 -2.99 16.06
N LEU A 63 -30.48 -2.17 16.98
CA LEU A 63 -30.13 -2.60 18.34
C LEU A 63 -31.39 -2.73 19.22
N ILE A 64 -31.79 -3.95 19.53
CA ILE A 64 -32.92 -4.26 20.41
C ILE A 64 -32.42 -4.34 21.86
N ARG A 65 -32.90 -3.45 22.74
CA ARG A 65 -32.53 -3.39 24.19
C ARG A 65 -33.64 -3.87 25.14
N ASP A 66 -34.67 -4.54 24.63
CA ASP A 66 -35.77 -5.06 25.45
C ASP A 66 -35.30 -6.21 26.35
N LYS A 67 -35.28 -5.95 27.67
CA LYS A 67 -34.81 -6.87 28.72
C LYS A 67 -35.43 -8.27 28.59
N LYS A 68 -36.74 -8.37 28.34
CA LYS A 68 -37.43 -9.69 28.30
C LYS A 68 -37.04 -10.49 27.06
N ARG A 69 -36.88 -9.81 25.92
CA ARG A 69 -36.49 -10.43 24.66
C ARG A 69 -35.03 -10.90 24.70
N THR A 70 -34.14 -10.08 25.25
CA THR A 70 -32.73 -10.45 25.44
C THR A 70 -32.59 -11.69 26.32
N ILE A 71 -33.16 -11.70 27.53
CA ILE A 71 -33.01 -12.83 28.47
C ILE A 71 -33.48 -14.14 27.83
N ARG A 72 -34.66 -14.12 27.20
CA ARG A 72 -35.24 -15.32 26.57
C ARG A 72 -34.36 -15.84 25.43
N ARG A 73 -33.79 -14.94 24.64
CA ARG A 73 -32.89 -15.31 23.55
C ARG A 73 -31.58 -15.87 24.06
N TYR A 74 -30.99 -15.26 25.09
CA TYR A 74 -29.74 -15.73 25.69
C TYR A 74 -29.88 -17.12 26.30
N ILE A 75 -30.92 -17.38 27.10
CA ILE A 75 -31.15 -18.71 27.72
C ILE A 75 -31.38 -19.81 26.69
N ARG A 76 -31.98 -19.48 25.54
CA ARG A 76 -32.20 -20.44 24.43
C ARG A 76 -30.97 -20.59 23.53
N SER A 77 -29.94 -19.77 23.72
CA SER A 77 -28.74 -19.82 22.89
C SER A 77 -27.82 -20.97 23.31
N TRP A 78 -27.10 -21.51 22.32
CA TRP A 78 -26.04 -22.50 22.58
C TRP A 78 -24.93 -21.94 23.50
N HIS A 79 -24.66 -20.63 23.42
CA HIS A 79 -23.67 -19.95 24.25
C HIS A 79 -23.95 -20.10 25.74
N PHE A 80 -25.21 -19.93 26.17
CA PHE A 80 -25.60 -20.10 27.57
C PHE A 80 -25.30 -21.51 28.09
N ALA A 81 -25.50 -22.55 27.28
CA ALA A 81 -25.18 -23.92 27.66
C ALA A 81 -23.67 -24.10 27.90
N LEU A 82 -22.83 -23.55 27.02
CA LEU A 82 -21.36 -23.57 27.19
C LEU A 82 -20.92 -22.81 28.44
N ASP A 83 -21.55 -21.67 28.73
CA ASP A 83 -21.23 -20.83 29.88
C ASP A 83 -21.51 -21.53 31.21
N VAL A 84 -22.68 -22.20 31.30
CA VAL A 84 -23.07 -22.97 32.48
C VAL A 84 -22.14 -24.16 32.70
N ILE A 85 -21.78 -24.90 31.64
CA ILE A 85 -20.87 -26.05 31.74
C ILE A 85 -19.47 -25.60 32.19
N ALA A 86 -19.00 -24.46 31.69
CA ALA A 86 -17.67 -23.96 32.02
C ALA A 86 -17.53 -23.40 33.45
N ILE A 87 -18.62 -22.95 34.08
CA ILE A 87 -18.64 -22.39 35.46
C ILE A 87 -18.71 -23.48 36.55
N VAL A 88 -18.96 -24.74 36.18
CA VAL A 88 -19.04 -25.83 37.15
C VAL A 88 -17.75 -25.87 38.00
N PRO A 89 -17.83 -25.74 39.33
CA PRO A 89 -16.67 -25.57 40.20
C PRO A 89 -15.98 -26.91 40.48
N VAL A 90 -15.42 -27.52 39.44
CA VAL A 90 -14.74 -28.83 39.52
C VAL A 90 -13.52 -28.81 40.46
N GLN A 91 -13.02 -27.61 40.77
CA GLN A 91 -11.91 -27.36 41.69
C GLN A 91 -12.19 -27.76 43.15
N ILE A 92 -13.46 -27.87 43.56
CA ILE A 92 -13.81 -28.30 44.92
C ILE A 92 -13.44 -29.79 45.14
N LEU A 93 -13.36 -30.58 44.06
CA LEU A 93 -13.05 -32.01 44.11
C LEU A 93 -11.54 -32.32 44.21
N VAL A 94 -10.68 -31.29 44.26
CA VAL A 94 -9.20 -31.41 44.31
C VAL A 94 -8.74 -32.25 45.49
N ILE A 95 -9.41 -32.13 46.64
CA ILE A 95 -9.03 -32.79 47.90
C ILE A 95 -9.15 -34.33 47.80
N GLY A 96 -10.05 -34.84 46.95
CA GLY A 96 -10.28 -36.29 46.81
C GLY A 96 -9.65 -36.94 45.58
N PHE A 97 -9.57 -36.22 44.44
CA PHE A 97 -9.16 -36.79 43.16
C PHE A 97 -8.30 -35.83 42.31
N PRO A 98 -7.07 -35.48 42.73
CA PRO A 98 -6.26 -34.44 42.08
C PRO A 98 -5.96 -34.74 40.60
N ARG A 99 -5.68 -36.00 40.24
CA ARG A 99 -5.42 -36.42 38.85
C ARG A 99 -6.64 -36.34 37.93
N VAL A 100 -7.84 -36.52 38.49
CA VAL A 100 -9.10 -36.43 37.72
C VAL A 100 -9.48 -34.96 37.55
N VAL A 101 -9.30 -34.14 38.59
CA VAL A 101 -9.53 -32.70 38.50
C VAL A 101 -8.63 -32.04 37.46
N ALA A 102 -7.35 -32.41 37.41
CA ALA A 102 -6.43 -31.95 36.37
C ALA A 102 -6.97 -32.15 34.94
N LYS A 103 -7.58 -33.31 34.65
CA LYS A 103 -8.21 -33.58 33.35
C LYS A 103 -9.52 -32.85 33.14
N LEU A 104 -10.32 -32.67 34.19
CA LEU A 104 -11.60 -31.97 34.10
C LEU A 104 -11.43 -30.44 33.98
N LEU A 105 -10.28 -29.89 34.36
CA LEU A 105 -9.97 -28.47 34.13
C LEU A 105 -9.94 -28.09 32.64
N PHE A 106 -9.72 -29.04 31.72
CA PHE A 106 -9.86 -28.80 30.27
C PHE A 106 -11.29 -28.40 29.86
N VAL A 107 -12.32 -28.78 30.62
CA VAL A 107 -13.71 -28.36 30.37
C VAL A 107 -13.86 -26.84 30.44
N LYS A 108 -13.01 -26.16 31.21
CA LYS A 108 -13.00 -24.69 31.31
C LYS A 108 -12.58 -24.01 30.01
N LEU A 109 -11.82 -24.70 29.15
CA LEU A 109 -11.44 -24.20 27.82
C LEU A 109 -12.63 -24.09 26.85
N LEU A 110 -13.83 -24.61 27.19
CA LEU A 110 -15.05 -24.36 26.41
C LEU A 110 -15.35 -22.85 26.25
N ARG A 111 -14.84 -22.02 27.17
CA ARG A 111 -14.91 -20.55 27.10
C ARG A 111 -14.13 -19.95 25.94
N TRP A 112 -13.21 -20.68 25.32
CA TRP A 112 -12.48 -20.23 24.12
C TRP A 112 -13.43 -19.86 22.98
N SER A 113 -14.62 -20.47 22.93
CA SER A 113 -15.68 -20.11 21.97
C SER A 113 -16.01 -18.61 21.94
N ARG A 114 -15.77 -17.88 23.05
CA ARG A 114 -16.01 -16.43 23.19
C ARG A 114 -14.84 -15.56 22.72
N LEU A 115 -13.64 -16.13 22.58
CA LEU A 115 -12.43 -15.40 22.22
C LEU A 115 -12.59 -14.58 20.92
N PRO A 116 -13.19 -15.09 19.82
CA PRO A 116 -13.35 -14.32 18.59
C PRO A 116 -14.15 -13.03 18.79
N HIS A 117 -15.22 -13.10 19.60
CA HIS A 117 -16.07 -11.94 19.88
C HIS A 117 -15.34 -10.90 20.73
N LEU A 118 -14.70 -11.32 21.82
CA LEU A 118 -13.93 -10.43 22.71
C LEU A 118 -12.75 -9.77 21.98
N VAL A 119 -12.08 -10.50 21.09
CA VAL A 119 -11.00 -9.98 20.26
C VAL A 119 -11.53 -8.98 19.22
N SER A 120 -12.72 -9.21 18.64
CA SER A 120 -13.32 -8.27 17.69
C SER A 120 -13.73 -6.95 18.34
N SER A 121 -14.21 -6.97 19.59
CA SER A 121 -14.53 -5.76 20.37
C SER A 121 -13.31 -4.85 20.57
N LEU A 122 -12.11 -5.42 20.69
CA LEU A 122 -10.88 -4.62 20.73
C LEU A 122 -10.64 -3.84 19.43
N ASP A 123 -10.98 -4.41 18.26
CA ASP A 123 -10.80 -3.72 16.97
C ASP A 123 -11.71 -2.48 16.88
N GLU A 124 -12.92 -2.55 17.45
CA GLU A 124 -13.87 -1.43 17.48
C GLU A 124 -13.42 -0.33 18.45
N PHE A 125 -12.99 -0.69 19.66
CA PHE A 125 -12.62 0.29 20.69
C PHE A 125 -11.26 0.97 20.42
N TYR A 126 -10.29 0.24 19.88
CA TYR A 126 -8.95 0.74 19.58
C TYR A 126 -8.74 0.96 18.08
N ALA A 127 -9.79 1.35 17.35
CA ALA A 127 -9.73 1.63 15.92
C ALA A 127 -8.63 2.66 15.56
N LYS A 128 -8.36 3.64 16.43
CA LYS A 128 -7.28 4.63 16.25
C LYS A 128 -5.88 3.99 16.22
N GLN A 129 -5.69 2.87 16.92
CA GLN A 129 -4.42 2.14 17.00
C GLN A 129 -4.49 0.80 16.26
N PHE A 130 -5.30 0.73 15.19
CA PHE A 130 -5.57 -0.48 14.42
C PHE A 130 -4.32 -1.30 14.06
N VAL A 131 -3.27 -0.62 13.56
CA VAL A 131 -2.01 -1.26 13.14
C VAL A 131 -1.32 -1.98 14.31
N VAL A 132 -1.09 -1.26 15.41
CA VAL A 132 -0.43 -1.80 16.60
C VAL A 132 -1.25 -2.94 17.21
N LEU A 133 -2.56 -2.79 17.24
CA LEU A 133 -3.47 -3.80 17.78
C LEU A 133 -3.43 -5.10 16.97
N LYS A 134 -3.47 -5.03 15.63
CA LYS A 134 -3.40 -6.23 14.77
C LYS A 134 -2.07 -6.96 14.93
N LEU A 135 -0.95 -6.24 14.95
CA LEU A 135 0.37 -6.84 15.19
C LEU A 135 0.47 -7.48 16.57
N LEU A 136 -0.03 -6.80 17.62
CA LEU A 136 -0.05 -7.33 18.97
C LEU A 136 -0.89 -8.61 19.08
N LYS A 137 -2.04 -8.68 18.40
CA LYS A 137 -2.90 -9.88 18.37
C LYS A 137 -2.18 -11.08 17.76
N VAL A 138 -1.51 -10.89 16.63
CA VAL A 138 -0.76 -11.98 15.98
C VAL A 138 0.41 -12.41 16.87
N LEU A 139 1.20 -11.45 17.38
CA LEU A 139 2.32 -11.76 18.29
C LEU A 139 1.86 -12.50 19.55
N ALA A 140 0.78 -12.06 20.19
CA ALA A 140 0.21 -12.72 21.35
C ALA A 140 -0.29 -14.14 21.02
N SER A 141 -0.91 -14.34 19.85
CA SER A 141 -1.33 -15.66 19.37
C SER A 141 -0.15 -16.59 19.12
N THR A 142 0.94 -16.08 18.52
CA THR A 142 2.18 -16.83 18.28
C THR A 142 2.86 -17.23 19.59
N LEU A 143 2.97 -16.30 20.54
CA LEU A 143 3.52 -16.55 21.88
C LEU A 143 2.68 -17.57 22.65
N TYR A 144 1.36 -17.46 22.59
CA TYR A 144 0.46 -18.40 23.25
C TYR A 144 0.58 -19.80 22.66
N LEU A 145 0.63 -19.92 21.33
CA LEU A 145 0.81 -21.21 20.69
C LEU A 145 2.15 -21.85 21.06
N ALA A 146 3.24 -21.08 21.04
CA ALA A 146 4.55 -21.55 21.49
C ALA A 146 4.53 -22.01 22.95
N HIS A 147 3.83 -21.29 23.82
CA HIS A 147 3.63 -21.67 25.22
C HIS A 147 2.92 -23.04 25.36
N VAL A 148 1.80 -23.24 24.65
CA VAL A 148 1.05 -24.50 24.71
C VAL A 148 1.90 -25.67 24.17
N LEU A 149 2.59 -25.47 23.04
CA LEU A 149 3.45 -26.49 22.46
C LEU A 149 4.66 -26.80 23.36
N ALA A 150 5.24 -25.81 24.05
CA ALA A 150 6.26 -26.03 25.07
C ALA A 150 5.74 -26.87 26.25
N CYS A 151 4.52 -26.59 26.73
CA CYS A 151 3.89 -27.36 27.81
C CYS A 151 3.61 -28.82 27.37
N ILE A 152 3.14 -29.01 26.14
CA ILE A 152 2.92 -30.36 25.59
C ILE A 152 4.25 -31.11 25.47
N ARG A 153 5.32 -30.48 24.97
CA ARG A 153 6.66 -31.09 24.92
C ARG A 153 7.11 -31.59 26.28
N TYR A 154 7.02 -30.73 27.30
CA TYR A 154 7.44 -31.09 28.66
C TYR A 154 6.59 -32.25 29.23
N SER A 155 5.32 -32.38 28.83
CA SER A 155 4.45 -33.48 29.26
C SER A 155 4.85 -34.87 28.74
N PHE A 156 5.74 -34.99 27.74
CA PHE A 156 6.28 -36.27 27.28
C PHE A 156 7.21 -36.93 28.32
N GLY A 157 7.70 -36.17 29.29
CA GLY A 157 8.58 -36.66 30.36
C GLY A 157 10.03 -36.24 30.18
N GLU A 158 10.91 -36.87 30.96
CA GLU A 158 12.34 -36.55 31.04
C GLU A 158 13.19 -37.74 30.57
N ASP A 159 14.40 -37.45 30.07
CA ASP A 159 15.34 -38.51 29.71
C ASP A 159 16.04 -39.08 30.96
N THR A 160 15.34 -39.99 31.65
CA THR A 160 15.89 -40.76 32.77
C THR A 160 16.94 -41.77 32.32
N SER A 161 17.00 -42.10 31.02
CA SER A 161 17.82 -43.17 30.46
C SER A 161 19.07 -42.71 29.73
N GLN A 162 19.27 -41.39 29.57
CA GLN A 162 20.30 -40.77 28.72
C GLN A 162 20.33 -41.34 27.29
N ASN A 163 19.18 -41.82 26.83
CA ASN A 163 19.00 -42.52 25.56
C ASN A 163 17.95 -41.79 24.71
N ASN A 164 17.52 -40.58 25.03
CA ASN A 164 16.63 -39.83 24.19
C ASN A 164 16.91 -38.32 24.29
N PRO A 165 17.85 -37.79 23.49
CA PRO A 165 18.22 -36.37 23.53
C PRO A 165 17.09 -35.44 23.09
N TRP A 166 16.02 -35.98 22.48
CA TRP A 166 14.81 -35.21 22.18
C TRP A 166 14.07 -34.77 23.45
N LEU A 167 14.15 -35.53 24.55
CA LEU A 167 13.54 -35.17 25.82
C LEU A 167 14.46 -34.26 26.65
N PRO A 168 13.90 -33.44 27.57
CA PRO A 168 14.71 -32.69 28.53
C PRO A 168 15.66 -33.60 29.31
N ALA A 169 16.93 -33.22 29.40
CA ALA A 169 17.94 -33.99 30.11
C ALA A 169 17.63 -34.07 31.61
N SER A 170 17.86 -35.23 32.23
CA SER A 170 17.67 -35.43 33.68
C SER A 170 18.59 -34.56 34.55
N SER A 171 19.70 -34.05 34.01
CA SER A 171 20.57 -33.07 34.67
C SER A 171 19.89 -31.73 34.95
N LEU A 172 18.80 -31.42 34.24
CA LEU A 172 18.02 -30.19 34.43
C LEU A 172 17.20 -30.21 35.74
N HIS A 173 16.94 -31.38 36.35
CA HIS A 173 16.06 -31.52 37.52
C HIS A 173 16.51 -30.71 38.75
N HIS A 174 17.81 -30.45 38.91
CA HIS A 174 18.34 -29.64 40.01
C HIS A 174 18.18 -28.12 39.78
N LEU A 175 17.83 -27.72 38.55
CA LEU A 175 17.63 -26.33 38.18
C LEU A 175 16.20 -25.89 38.49
N PRO A 176 15.99 -24.59 38.75
CA PRO A 176 14.66 -24.07 39.06
C PRO A 176 13.67 -24.25 37.90
N LEU A 177 12.38 -24.36 38.22
CA LEU A 177 11.28 -24.61 37.26
C LEU A 177 11.23 -23.62 36.09
N HIS A 178 11.63 -22.37 36.29
CA HIS A 178 11.66 -21.39 35.20
C HIS A 178 12.68 -21.74 34.11
N ARG A 179 13.77 -22.45 34.45
CA ARG A 179 14.77 -22.95 33.49
C ARG A 179 14.14 -23.97 32.55
N HIS A 180 13.42 -24.94 33.11
CA HIS A 180 12.69 -25.96 32.33
C HIS A 180 11.68 -25.32 31.37
N TYR A 181 10.94 -24.33 31.87
CA TYR A 181 9.97 -23.59 31.06
C TYR A 181 10.65 -22.82 29.91
N LEU A 182 11.73 -22.08 30.19
CA LEU A 182 12.44 -21.30 29.18
C LEU A 182 13.07 -22.19 28.11
N ALA A 183 13.65 -23.34 28.48
CA ALA A 183 14.22 -24.31 27.55
C ALA A 183 13.13 -24.94 26.64
N ALA A 184 12.00 -25.36 27.22
CA ALA A 184 10.87 -25.88 26.45
C ALA A 184 10.27 -24.81 25.51
N LEU A 185 10.21 -23.56 25.96
CA LEU A 185 9.74 -22.43 25.16
C LEU A 185 10.72 -22.11 24.02
N PHE A 186 12.03 -22.13 24.28
CA PHE A 186 13.06 -21.98 23.25
C PHE A 186 12.93 -23.06 22.17
N TRP A 187 12.79 -24.32 22.57
CA TRP A 187 12.56 -25.41 21.62
C TRP A 187 11.32 -25.17 20.77
N SER A 188 10.19 -24.82 21.39
CA SER A 188 8.94 -24.61 20.66
C SER A 188 9.01 -23.41 19.72
N VAL A 189 9.56 -22.28 20.16
CA VAL A 189 9.71 -21.08 19.32
C VAL A 189 10.67 -21.40 18.18
N GLY A 190 11.82 -22.02 18.47
CA GLY A 190 12.83 -22.34 17.47
C GLY A 190 12.33 -23.25 16.35
N ILE A 191 11.60 -24.32 16.66
CA ILE A 191 10.99 -25.21 15.65
C ILE A 191 9.86 -24.48 14.90
N MET A 192 9.04 -23.71 15.61
CA MET A 192 7.92 -22.97 15.02
C MET A 192 8.40 -21.85 14.06
N THR A 193 9.52 -21.20 14.37
CA THR A 193 10.12 -20.18 13.50
C THR A 193 11.08 -20.77 12.47
N GLY A 194 11.44 -22.05 12.56
CA GLY A 194 12.42 -22.71 11.68
C GLY A 194 13.88 -22.30 11.95
N LEU A 195 14.16 -21.72 13.11
CA LEU A 195 15.48 -21.20 13.52
C LEU A 195 16.28 -22.21 14.35
N PHE A 196 15.65 -23.31 14.75
CA PHE A 196 16.25 -24.38 15.52
C PHE A 196 15.81 -25.71 14.89
N GLU A 197 16.76 -26.57 14.53
CA GLU A 197 16.46 -27.89 13.94
C GLU A 197 15.95 -28.87 15.01
N GLY A 198 16.40 -28.70 16.25
CA GLY A 198 16.12 -29.62 17.35
C GLY A 198 16.81 -30.98 17.20
N GLU A 199 16.83 -31.73 18.30
CA GLU A 199 17.34 -33.10 18.33
C GLU A 199 16.38 -34.07 17.63
N LEU A 200 16.92 -35.15 17.05
CA LEU A 200 16.09 -36.11 16.31
C LEU A 200 15.21 -36.93 17.27
N PRO A 201 13.88 -36.97 17.08
CA PRO A 201 12.97 -37.82 17.86
C PRO A 201 13.29 -39.32 17.72
N ARG A 202 12.92 -40.14 18.71
CA ARG A 202 13.11 -41.60 18.65
C ARG A 202 11.81 -42.38 18.55
N HIS A 203 10.69 -41.83 19.04
CA HIS A 203 9.38 -42.48 19.01
C HIS A 203 8.43 -41.84 17.99
N ASN A 204 7.52 -42.64 17.41
CA ASN A 204 6.54 -42.18 16.42
C ASN A 204 5.68 -41.00 16.91
N ALA A 205 5.35 -40.97 18.20
CA ALA A 205 4.57 -39.88 18.81
C ALA A 205 5.36 -38.56 18.85
N GLU A 206 6.66 -38.62 19.14
CA GLU A 206 7.57 -37.47 19.18
C GLU A 206 7.82 -36.92 17.76
N PHE A 207 7.96 -37.81 16.77
CA PHE A 207 8.02 -37.44 15.35
C PHE A 207 6.76 -36.72 14.90
N LEU A 208 5.59 -37.32 15.16
CA LEU A 208 4.31 -36.73 14.79
C LEU A 208 4.14 -35.35 15.44
N PHE A 209 4.47 -35.23 16.73
CA PHE A 209 4.39 -33.96 17.44
C PHE A 209 5.33 -32.90 16.85
N THR A 210 6.60 -33.24 16.57
CA THR A 210 7.56 -32.30 15.97
C THR A 210 7.12 -31.83 14.58
N ILE A 211 6.57 -32.73 13.74
CA ILE A 211 5.98 -32.37 12.44
C ILE A 211 4.80 -31.42 12.61
N LEU A 212 3.91 -31.68 13.58
CA LEU A 212 2.77 -30.80 13.87
C LEU A 212 3.21 -29.42 14.33
N VAL A 213 4.25 -29.32 15.17
CA VAL A 213 4.84 -28.04 15.61
C VAL A 213 5.36 -27.25 14.41
N ALA A 214 6.11 -27.90 13.51
CA ALA A 214 6.65 -27.27 12.30
C ALA A 214 5.53 -26.78 11.35
N LEU A 215 4.48 -27.58 11.13
CA LEU A 215 3.31 -27.18 10.32
C LEU A 215 2.55 -26.01 10.94
N CYS A 216 2.39 -26.01 12.27
CA CYS A 216 1.81 -24.89 13.01
C CYS A 216 2.65 -23.61 12.82
N GLY A 217 3.98 -23.74 12.86
CA GLY A 217 4.90 -22.63 12.63
C GLY A 217 4.81 -22.02 11.24
N PHE A 218 4.82 -22.86 10.21
CA PHE A 218 4.59 -22.41 8.84
C PHE A 218 3.24 -21.69 8.70
N SER A 219 2.17 -22.27 9.26
CA SER A 219 0.85 -21.61 9.26
C SER A 219 0.89 -20.26 9.96
N MET A 220 1.50 -20.16 11.15
CA MET A 220 1.63 -18.88 11.86
C MET A 220 2.40 -17.84 11.05
N PHE A 221 3.51 -18.22 10.40
CA PHE A 221 4.26 -17.31 9.55
C PHE A 221 3.42 -16.77 8.41
N THR A 222 2.65 -17.64 7.73
CA THR A 222 1.73 -17.19 6.66
C THR A 222 0.65 -16.25 7.17
N THR A 223 0.09 -16.47 8.37
CA THR A 223 -0.91 -15.56 8.96
C THR A 223 -0.32 -14.21 9.35
N LEU A 224 0.94 -14.19 9.81
CA LEU A 224 1.67 -12.95 10.11
C LEU A 224 1.90 -12.14 8.83
N CYS A 225 2.47 -12.76 7.79
CA CYS A 225 2.65 -12.14 6.48
C CYS A 225 1.33 -11.63 5.91
N ALA A 226 0.26 -12.43 5.98
CA ALA A 226 -1.07 -12.02 5.50
C ALA A 226 -1.64 -10.83 6.28
N THR A 227 -1.45 -10.78 7.60
CA THR A 227 -1.92 -9.66 8.43
C THR A 227 -1.18 -8.38 8.11
N ILE A 228 0.15 -8.43 7.99
CA ILE A 228 0.97 -7.27 7.61
C ILE A 228 0.59 -6.81 6.20
N PHE A 229 0.37 -7.74 5.26
CA PHE A 229 -0.09 -7.41 3.92
C PHE A 229 -1.46 -6.70 3.90
N VAL A 230 -2.43 -7.15 4.70
CA VAL A 230 -3.73 -6.46 4.82
C VAL A 230 -3.57 -5.05 5.37
N ILE A 231 -2.76 -4.89 6.43
CA ILE A 231 -2.45 -3.58 7.00
C ILE A 231 -1.82 -2.68 5.94
N SER A 232 -0.81 -3.20 5.24
CA SER A 232 -0.16 -2.48 4.17
C SER A 232 -1.16 -2.05 3.11
N LYS A 233 -2.03 -2.95 2.66
CA LYS A 233 -2.99 -2.65 1.60
C LYS A 233 -3.99 -1.57 2.02
N CYS A 234 -4.35 -1.51 3.30
CA CYS A 234 -5.18 -0.43 3.86
C CYS A 234 -4.44 0.92 3.84
N GLU A 235 -3.11 0.94 4.05
CA GLU A 235 -2.30 2.16 4.06
C GLU A 235 -1.88 2.60 2.63
N SER A 236 -1.48 1.65 1.78
CA SER A 236 -0.89 1.93 0.46
C SER A 236 -1.89 1.87 -0.70
N GLY A 237 -3.07 1.27 -0.54
CA GLY A 237 -4.00 0.99 -1.64
C GLY A 237 -4.38 2.21 -2.47
N ASN A 238 -4.68 3.34 -1.82
CA ASN A 238 -4.99 4.60 -2.54
C ASN A 238 -3.74 5.18 -3.21
N THR A 239 -2.58 5.14 -2.56
CA THR A 239 -1.32 5.68 -3.11
C THR A 239 -0.83 4.91 -4.34
N GLU A 240 -0.99 3.58 -4.34
CA GLU A 240 -0.64 2.72 -5.48
C GLU A 240 -1.58 2.97 -6.68
N ALA A 241 -2.88 3.09 -6.42
CA ALA A 241 -3.87 3.41 -7.46
C ALA A 241 -3.62 4.79 -8.09
N VAL A 242 -3.27 5.78 -7.26
CA VAL A 242 -2.89 7.12 -7.71
C VAL A 242 -1.60 7.07 -8.54
N GLY A 243 -0.57 6.38 -8.06
CA GLY A 243 0.70 6.23 -8.77
C GLY A 243 0.52 5.61 -10.15
N ALA A 244 -0.31 4.56 -10.25
CA ALA A 244 -0.70 3.94 -11.50
C ALA A 244 -1.44 4.91 -12.45
N ARG A 245 -2.40 5.69 -11.94
CA ARG A 245 -3.09 6.72 -12.73
C ARG A 245 -2.13 7.77 -13.29
N ILE A 246 -1.18 8.21 -12.48
CA ILE A 246 -0.15 9.18 -12.91
C ILE A 246 0.72 8.55 -14.00
N ASN A 247 1.20 7.32 -13.81
CA ASN A 247 2.01 6.61 -14.82
C ASN A 247 1.24 6.40 -16.13
N GLN A 248 -0.04 6.02 -16.07
CA GLN A 248 -0.93 5.96 -17.23
C GLN A 248 -1.02 7.32 -17.93
N LEU A 249 -1.19 8.42 -17.18
CA LEU A 249 -1.19 9.77 -17.75
C LEU A 249 0.14 10.09 -18.43
N VAL A 250 1.29 9.82 -17.80
CA VAL A 250 2.61 10.04 -18.42
C VAL A 250 2.74 9.27 -19.72
N HIS A 251 2.33 8.00 -19.75
CA HIS A 251 2.36 7.18 -20.95
C HIS A 251 1.48 7.78 -22.06
N VAL A 252 0.26 8.18 -21.73
CA VAL A 252 -0.68 8.79 -22.69
C VAL A 252 -0.15 10.13 -23.20
N LEU A 253 0.33 11.02 -22.33
CA LEU A 253 0.87 12.32 -22.74
C LEU A 253 2.12 12.19 -23.60
N SER A 254 3.01 11.24 -23.27
CA SER A 254 4.20 10.92 -24.07
C SER A 254 3.81 10.34 -25.43
N PHE A 255 2.84 9.41 -25.46
CA PHE A 255 2.31 8.83 -26.71
C PHE A 255 1.75 9.93 -27.64
N HIS A 256 1.01 10.89 -27.10
CA HIS A 256 0.48 12.04 -27.86
C HIS A 256 1.51 13.15 -28.12
N HIS A 257 2.79 12.95 -27.79
CA HIS A 257 3.88 13.90 -28.03
C HIS A 257 3.68 15.27 -27.36
N VAL A 258 3.07 15.31 -26.17
CA VAL A 258 2.88 16.54 -25.39
C VAL A 258 4.24 17.04 -24.87
N PRO A 259 4.54 18.36 -24.88
CA PRO A 259 5.82 18.89 -24.39
C PRO A 259 6.13 18.52 -22.92
N GLU A 260 7.39 18.17 -22.62
CA GLU A 260 7.82 17.73 -21.27
C GLU A 260 7.50 18.74 -20.16
N ASN A 261 7.57 20.05 -20.44
CA ASN A 261 7.24 21.09 -19.46
C ASN A 261 5.79 20.98 -18.97
N GLN A 262 4.84 20.76 -19.89
CA GLN A 262 3.42 20.60 -19.57
C GLN A 262 3.15 19.29 -18.85
N GLN A 263 3.82 18.20 -19.27
CA GLN A 263 3.74 16.92 -18.58
C GLN A 263 4.18 17.04 -17.13
N THR A 264 5.35 17.64 -16.90
CA THR A 264 5.92 17.81 -15.55
C THR A 264 5.01 18.63 -14.65
N GLN A 265 4.44 19.72 -15.18
CA GLN A 265 3.50 20.56 -14.44
C GLN A 265 2.23 19.81 -14.03
N ALA A 266 1.67 18.98 -14.93
CA ALA A 266 0.49 18.16 -14.66
C ALA A 266 0.77 17.03 -13.66
N ILE A 267 1.91 16.37 -13.79
CA ILE A 267 2.34 15.32 -12.87
C ILE A 267 2.56 15.91 -11.47
N ASP A 268 3.24 17.06 -11.36
CA ASP A 268 3.48 17.72 -10.07
C ASP A 268 2.18 18.20 -9.43
N TYR A 269 1.23 18.70 -10.22
CA TYR A 269 -0.12 19.03 -9.76
C TYR A 269 -0.78 17.80 -9.14
N LEU A 270 -0.87 16.68 -9.88
CA LEU A 270 -1.58 15.49 -9.41
C LEU A 270 -0.89 14.85 -8.22
N LYS A 271 0.44 14.79 -8.21
CA LYS A 271 1.20 14.33 -7.05
C LYS A 271 0.83 15.14 -5.81
N ARG A 272 0.77 16.47 -5.88
CA ARG A 272 0.36 17.31 -4.75
C ARG A 272 -1.10 17.10 -4.37
N TYR A 273 -2.00 17.12 -5.36
CA TYR A 273 -3.44 16.96 -5.16
C TYR A 273 -3.79 15.67 -4.41
N TYR A 274 -3.10 14.56 -4.73
CA TYR A 274 -3.32 13.27 -4.09
C TYR A 274 -2.48 13.01 -2.83
N THR A 275 -1.40 13.77 -2.61
CA THR A 275 -0.62 13.69 -1.35
C THR A 275 -1.31 14.47 -0.23
N ASP A 276 -2.18 15.42 -0.58
CA ASP A 276 -2.96 16.19 0.39
C ASP A 276 -4.05 15.31 1.03
N ALA A 277 -3.98 15.15 2.35
CA ALA A 277 -4.89 14.28 3.10
C ALA A 277 -6.35 14.74 2.99
N GLU A 278 -6.57 16.05 2.85
CA GLU A 278 -7.90 16.67 2.79
C GLU A 278 -8.71 16.23 1.55
N SER A 279 -8.06 15.92 0.43
CA SER A 279 -8.75 15.51 -0.80
C SER A 279 -9.31 14.07 -0.72
N THR A 280 -8.57 13.19 -0.04
CA THR A 280 -8.95 11.79 0.18
C THR A 280 -10.06 11.67 1.22
N ASP A 281 -10.00 12.49 2.26
CA ASP A 281 -11.02 12.55 3.31
C ASP A 281 -12.38 13.01 2.75
N ARG A 282 -12.39 13.92 1.75
CA ARG A 282 -13.61 14.37 1.05
C ARG A 282 -14.30 13.26 0.27
N GLU A 283 -13.55 12.48 -0.53
CA GLU A 283 -14.14 11.36 -1.28
C GLU A 283 -14.66 10.27 -0.33
N THR A 284 -13.98 10.06 0.79
CA THR A 284 -14.43 9.12 1.82
C THR A 284 -15.71 9.60 2.50
N ALA A 285 -15.85 10.91 2.73
CA ALA A 285 -17.06 11.51 3.31
C ALA A 285 -18.33 11.26 2.46
N LYS A 286 -18.19 11.13 1.13
CA LYS A 286 -19.31 10.84 0.21
C LYS A 286 -19.90 9.44 0.39
N ILE A 287 -19.18 8.52 1.03
CA ILE A 287 -19.67 7.17 1.33
C ILE A 287 -20.67 7.18 2.50
N LEU A 288 -20.57 8.18 3.39
CA LEU A 288 -21.45 8.31 4.54
C LEU A 288 -22.84 8.82 4.12
N CYS A 289 -23.85 8.52 4.94
CA CYS A 289 -25.16 9.13 4.72
C CYS A 289 -25.07 10.66 4.82
N PRO A 290 -25.84 11.42 4.01
CA PRO A 290 -25.70 12.86 3.90
C PRO A 290 -25.76 13.62 5.22
N SER A 291 -26.56 13.14 6.19
CA SER A 291 -26.67 13.78 7.51
C SER A 291 -25.34 13.74 8.28
N ILE A 292 -24.65 12.59 8.30
CA ILE A 292 -23.38 12.45 9.04
C ILE A 292 -22.27 13.21 8.31
N ALA A 293 -22.25 13.16 6.97
CA ALA A 293 -21.29 13.92 6.18
C ALA A 293 -21.43 15.42 6.42
N ASN A 294 -22.66 15.93 6.46
CA ASN A 294 -22.95 17.33 6.77
C ASN A 294 -22.52 17.69 8.20
N ASP A 295 -22.80 16.85 9.19
CA ASP A 295 -22.39 17.11 10.59
C ASP A 295 -20.86 17.20 10.73
N ILE A 296 -20.12 16.30 10.06
CA ILE A 296 -18.65 16.33 10.02
C ILE A 296 -18.15 17.61 9.33
N GLN A 297 -18.73 17.95 8.19
CA GLN A 297 -18.37 19.14 7.43
C GLN A 297 -18.64 20.44 8.21
N VAL A 298 -19.78 20.53 8.89
CA VAL A 298 -20.12 21.65 9.78
C VAL A 298 -19.09 21.76 10.89
N GLU A 299 -18.74 20.66 11.56
CA GLU A 299 -17.76 20.68 12.66
C GLU A 299 -16.37 21.13 12.19
N LEU A 300 -15.94 20.70 11.00
CA LEU A 300 -14.66 21.08 10.39
C LEU A 300 -14.63 22.56 9.95
N LEU A 301 -15.73 23.07 9.39
CA LEU A 301 -15.74 24.38 8.71
C LEU A 301 -16.38 25.51 9.52
N LYS A 302 -17.13 25.23 10.59
CA LYS A 302 -17.84 26.26 11.38
C LYS A 302 -16.92 27.34 11.91
N ALA A 303 -15.72 26.98 12.39
CA ALA A 303 -14.75 27.92 12.92
C ALA A 303 -14.26 28.87 11.81
N THR A 304 -13.98 28.32 10.64
CA THR A 304 -13.56 29.05 9.46
C THR A 304 -14.62 30.02 8.97
N ILE A 305 -15.90 29.64 8.91
CA ILE A 305 -16.98 30.55 8.48
C ILE A 305 -17.26 31.63 9.53
N ALA A 306 -17.23 31.28 10.82
CA ALA A 306 -17.49 32.24 11.90
C ALA A 306 -16.50 33.42 11.91
N GLU A 307 -15.27 33.20 11.44
CA GLU A 307 -14.26 34.26 11.30
C GLU A 307 -14.48 35.22 10.11
N VAL A 308 -15.34 34.87 9.15
CA VAL A 308 -15.58 35.71 7.97
C VAL A 308 -16.45 36.90 8.35
N SER A 309 -15.90 38.11 8.21
CA SER A 309 -16.53 39.36 8.65
C SER A 309 -17.91 39.64 8.04
N ILE A 310 -18.22 39.08 6.86
CA ILE A 310 -19.53 39.20 6.19
C ILE A 310 -20.64 38.51 7.00
N PHE A 311 -20.31 37.48 7.79
CA PHE A 311 -21.27 36.71 8.59
C PHE A 311 -21.26 37.10 10.08
N GLY A 312 -20.54 38.17 10.45
CA GLY A 312 -20.50 38.69 11.82
C GLY A 312 -21.85 39.27 12.24
N GLY A 313 -22.72 38.44 12.81
CA GLY A 313 -24.10 38.79 13.19
C GLY A 313 -25.15 37.78 12.75
N CYS A 314 -24.78 36.77 11.96
CA CYS A 314 -25.65 35.66 11.60
C CYS A 314 -25.83 34.68 12.78
N SER A 315 -27.01 34.07 12.89
CA SER A 315 -27.26 33.00 13.88
C SER A 315 -26.43 31.75 13.57
N ASP A 316 -26.05 30.99 14.60
CA ASP A 316 -25.32 29.72 14.44
C ASP A 316 -26.02 28.74 13.48
N GLN A 317 -27.36 28.71 13.47
CA GLN A 317 -28.13 27.89 12.52
C GLN A 317 -27.91 28.28 11.06
N PHE A 318 -27.71 29.56 10.79
CA PHE A 318 -27.37 30.05 9.45
C PHE A 318 -25.95 29.63 9.06
N ILE A 319 -25.00 29.67 10.00
CA ILE A 319 -23.61 29.22 9.77
C ILE A 319 -23.59 27.72 9.46
N VAL A 320 -24.38 26.91 10.19
CA VAL A 320 -24.54 25.47 9.97
C VAL A 320 -25.19 25.18 8.60
N ALA A 321 -26.26 25.90 8.24
CA ALA A 321 -26.90 25.74 6.95
C ALA A 321 -25.96 26.13 5.79
N MET A 322 -25.21 27.23 5.94
CA MET A 322 -24.23 27.67 4.95
C MET A 322 -23.06 26.69 4.82
N THR A 323 -22.51 26.19 5.92
CA THR A 323 -21.41 25.20 5.92
C THR A 323 -21.81 23.93 5.17
N SER A 324 -23.06 23.48 5.30
CA SER A 324 -23.57 22.28 4.59
C SER A 324 -23.71 22.47 3.06
N LEU A 325 -23.71 23.71 2.57
CA LEU A 325 -23.79 24.04 1.14
C LEU A 325 -22.42 24.37 0.53
N LEU A 326 -21.36 24.42 1.34
CA LEU A 326 -20.03 24.69 0.84
C LEU A 326 -19.44 23.48 0.13
N GLU A 327 -18.66 23.74 -0.91
CA GLU A 327 -17.80 22.75 -1.54
C GLU A 327 -16.34 23.12 -1.28
N MET A 328 -15.57 22.18 -0.72
CA MET A 328 -14.13 22.36 -0.49
C MET A 328 -13.36 22.09 -1.78
N ILE A 329 -12.49 23.02 -2.18
CA ILE A 329 -11.65 22.93 -3.38
C ILE A 329 -10.20 23.23 -2.98
N ALA A 330 -9.29 22.31 -3.28
CA ALA A 330 -7.85 22.48 -3.09
C ALA A 330 -7.17 22.84 -4.43
N VAL A 331 -6.34 23.89 -4.43
CA VAL A 331 -5.67 24.41 -5.63
C VAL A 331 -4.20 24.67 -5.31
N PRO A 332 -3.24 24.27 -6.16
CA PRO A 332 -1.82 24.45 -5.87
C PRO A 332 -1.36 25.89 -6.06
N ALA A 333 -0.22 26.19 -5.43
CA ALA A 333 0.44 27.48 -5.53
C ALA A 333 0.65 27.92 -7.00
N GLN A 334 0.50 29.23 -7.22
CA GLN A 334 0.68 29.90 -8.53
C GLN A 334 -0.36 29.55 -9.61
N THR A 335 -1.44 28.85 -9.26
CA THR A 335 -2.56 28.63 -10.19
C THR A 335 -3.52 29.82 -10.16
N THR A 336 -3.87 30.35 -11.34
CA THR A 336 -4.91 31.38 -11.45
C THR A 336 -6.29 30.75 -11.36
N LEU A 337 -7.10 31.14 -10.36
CA LEU A 337 -8.48 30.64 -10.20
C LEU A 337 -9.42 31.14 -11.31
N PHE A 338 -9.41 32.45 -11.54
CA PHE A 338 -10.18 33.11 -12.59
C PHE A 338 -9.46 34.38 -13.03
N THR A 339 -9.71 34.77 -14.27
CA THR A 339 -9.16 35.96 -14.92
C THR A 339 -10.27 36.98 -15.19
N VAL A 340 -9.87 38.23 -15.47
CA VAL A 340 -10.83 39.30 -15.78
C VAL A 340 -11.52 38.97 -17.11
N GLY A 341 -12.83 38.73 -17.07
CA GLY A 341 -13.63 38.33 -18.23
C GLY A 341 -14.30 36.96 -18.08
N ASP A 342 -13.88 36.16 -17.10
CA ASP A 342 -14.51 34.88 -16.80
C ASP A 342 -15.88 35.04 -16.13
N HIS A 343 -16.78 34.08 -16.37
CA HIS A 343 -18.12 34.07 -15.76
C HIS A 343 -18.05 33.79 -14.25
N GLY A 344 -18.54 34.73 -13.45
CA GLY A 344 -18.56 34.63 -11.98
C GLY A 344 -19.72 33.76 -11.47
N ASN A 345 -19.45 32.47 -11.22
CA ASN A 345 -20.48 31.51 -10.79
C ASN A 345 -20.39 31.13 -9.30
N ALA A 346 -19.29 31.44 -8.61
CA ALA A 346 -19.07 31.04 -7.23
C ALA A 346 -18.28 32.08 -6.43
N MET A 347 -18.47 32.07 -5.11
CA MET A 347 -17.65 32.82 -4.14
C MET A 347 -16.72 31.86 -3.42
N TYR A 348 -15.44 32.22 -3.27
CA TYR A 348 -14.44 31.38 -2.63
C TYR A 348 -14.12 31.91 -1.22
N VAL A 349 -14.11 31.00 -0.24
CA VAL A 349 -13.64 31.27 1.12
C VAL A 349 -12.34 30.50 1.33
N VAL A 350 -11.25 31.21 1.63
CA VAL A 350 -9.97 30.57 1.93
C VAL A 350 -10.11 29.86 3.28
N HIS A 351 -9.89 28.55 3.31
CA HIS A 351 -9.84 27.75 4.54
C HIS A 351 -8.40 27.72 5.10
N SER A 352 -7.44 27.40 4.22
CA SER A 352 -5.99 27.38 4.49
C SER A 352 -5.24 27.92 3.25
N GLY A 353 -4.04 28.47 3.46
CA GLY A 353 -3.15 28.96 2.38
C GLY A 353 -3.21 30.47 2.08
N VAL A 354 -2.54 30.85 0.99
CA VAL A 354 -2.36 32.25 0.56
C VAL A 354 -2.91 32.48 -0.85
N LEU A 355 -3.81 33.46 -0.98
CA LEU A 355 -4.38 33.85 -2.27
C LEU A 355 -4.00 35.29 -2.60
N ALA A 356 -3.36 35.49 -3.76
CA ALA A 356 -2.99 36.80 -4.27
C ALA A 356 -3.93 37.22 -5.41
N ILE A 357 -4.52 38.42 -5.27
CA ILE A 357 -5.35 39.07 -6.29
C ILE A 357 -4.45 40.02 -7.07
N ILE A 358 -4.23 39.73 -8.35
CA ILE A 358 -3.37 40.51 -9.25
C ILE A 358 -4.25 41.23 -10.25
N VAL A 359 -4.12 42.56 -10.35
CA VAL A 359 -4.81 43.37 -11.37
C VAL A 359 -3.75 44.14 -12.15
N LYS A 360 -3.75 44.02 -13.48
CA LYS A 360 -2.76 44.67 -14.38
C LYS A 360 -1.29 44.42 -13.95
N SER A 361 -0.97 43.17 -13.60
CA SER A 361 0.38 42.75 -13.16
C SER A 361 0.87 43.36 -11.84
N VAL A 362 -0.01 44.00 -11.07
CA VAL A 362 0.27 44.47 -9.71
C VAL A 362 -0.57 43.67 -8.71
N THR A 363 0.06 43.16 -7.65
CA THR A 363 -0.64 42.49 -6.54
C THR A 363 -1.45 43.52 -5.76
N VAL A 364 -2.78 43.46 -5.88
CA VAL A 364 -3.70 44.42 -5.26
C VAL A 364 -4.06 44.00 -3.84
N ARG A 365 -4.22 42.70 -3.59
CA ARG A 365 -4.65 42.19 -2.29
C ARG A 365 -4.15 40.77 -2.09
N GLU A 366 -3.69 40.48 -0.89
CA GLU A 366 -3.30 39.14 -0.47
C GLU A 366 -4.20 38.72 0.71
N ILE A 367 -4.86 37.57 0.58
CA ILE A 367 -5.74 37.00 1.61
C ILE A 367 -5.00 35.78 2.17
N ARG A 368 -4.72 35.81 3.48
CA ARG A 368 -4.04 34.71 4.20
C ARG A 368 -4.95 34.20 5.31
N LYS A 369 -5.17 32.88 5.38
CA LYS A 369 -5.85 32.27 6.53
C LYS A 369 -4.92 31.25 7.20
N VAL A 370 -4.44 31.68 8.36
CA VAL A 370 -3.61 31.04 9.40
C VAL A 370 -2.17 30.62 9.06
N ALA A 371 -1.30 30.99 10.01
CA ALA A 371 0.09 30.58 10.29
C ALA A 371 1.19 30.86 9.24
N ASN A 372 1.41 32.15 8.99
CA ASN A 372 2.75 32.65 8.65
C ASN A 372 3.71 32.25 9.79
N LEU A 373 4.58 31.25 9.62
CA LEU A 373 5.86 31.17 10.34
C LEU A 373 6.92 30.26 9.61
N ASN A 374 7.56 30.82 8.56
CA ASN A 374 8.72 30.49 7.71
C ASN A 374 10.02 30.02 8.49
N LEU A 375 10.62 28.84 8.17
CA LEU A 375 11.98 28.25 7.73
C LEU A 375 11.59 26.82 7.33
N SER A 376 11.99 26.27 6.18
CA SER A 376 11.10 25.34 5.46
C SER A 376 10.71 24.05 6.18
N PHE A 377 9.45 24.01 6.58
CA PHE A 377 8.64 22.80 6.75
C PHE A 377 7.40 22.93 5.85
N MET A 378 6.74 21.82 5.52
CA MET A 378 5.43 21.86 4.87
C MET A 378 4.36 22.07 5.94
N VAL A 379 3.55 23.13 5.82
CA VAL A 379 2.30 23.32 6.56
C VAL A 379 1.23 23.50 5.52
N ASP A 380 0.20 22.66 5.54
CA ASP A 380 -0.96 22.79 4.65
C ASP A 380 -0.53 22.98 3.18
N SER A 381 0.49 22.20 2.76
CA SER A 381 1.10 22.21 1.43
C SER A 381 1.94 23.43 1.02
N ASP A 382 2.17 24.40 1.92
CA ASP A 382 3.08 25.53 1.69
C ASP A 382 4.50 25.27 2.26
N LYS A 383 5.53 25.57 1.46
CA LYS A 383 6.95 25.46 1.85
C LYS A 383 7.43 26.78 2.48
N VAL A 384 7.65 26.74 3.79
CA VAL A 384 7.66 27.93 4.63
C VAL A 384 9.10 28.36 4.97
N MET A 385 9.84 29.29 4.32
CA MET A 385 11.36 29.41 4.28
C MET A 385 12.19 30.38 5.22
N ASP A 386 11.69 31.00 6.30
CA ASP A 386 12.32 32.06 7.18
C ASP A 386 13.21 31.55 8.35
N PRO A 387 14.44 32.04 8.55
CA PRO A 387 15.34 31.59 9.63
C PRO A 387 14.78 31.52 11.07
N LYS A 388 13.83 32.36 11.45
CA LYS A 388 13.44 32.49 12.86
C LYS A 388 12.46 31.42 13.32
N GLN A 389 11.62 30.93 12.41
CA GLN A 389 10.39 30.27 12.81
C GLN A 389 10.54 28.74 12.76
N SER A 390 11.35 28.17 11.86
CA SER A 390 11.85 26.79 12.12
C SER A 390 12.70 26.72 13.35
N ARG A 391 13.53 27.72 13.66
CA ARG A 391 14.35 27.63 14.87
C ARG A 391 13.45 27.42 16.09
N ASN A 392 12.37 28.18 16.20
CA ASN A 392 11.41 28.03 17.30
C ASN A 392 10.66 26.68 17.26
N ARG A 393 10.31 26.17 16.07
CA ARG A 393 9.69 24.84 15.93
C ARG A 393 10.65 23.72 16.32
N TYR A 394 11.88 23.77 15.80
CA TYR A 394 12.94 22.82 16.09
C TYR A 394 13.27 22.78 17.58
N LEU A 395 13.41 23.95 18.23
CA LEU A 395 13.64 24.07 19.67
C LEU A 395 12.50 23.49 20.52
N LYS A 396 11.25 23.52 20.05
CA LYS A 396 10.10 22.94 20.76
C LYS A 396 9.88 21.45 20.47
N GLY A 397 10.42 20.94 19.36
CA GLY A 397 10.27 19.55 18.92
C GLY A 397 11.57 18.78 19.08
N ASP A 398 12.23 18.52 17.94
CA ASP A 398 13.31 17.53 17.82
C ASP A 398 14.66 17.98 18.42
N PHE A 399 14.83 19.26 18.80
CA PHE A 399 16.13 19.79 19.26
C PHE A 399 16.68 19.06 20.49
N ALA A 400 15.85 18.82 21.51
CA ALA A 400 16.31 18.13 22.72
C ALA A 400 16.81 16.72 22.41
N PHE A 401 16.12 16.03 21.50
CA PHE A 401 16.49 14.70 21.04
C PHE A 401 17.79 14.71 20.23
N ASP A 402 17.92 15.63 19.27
CA ASP A 402 19.12 15.77 18.46
C ASP A 402 20.35 16.18 19.30
N LEU A 403 20.14 17.02 20.31
CA LEU A 403 21.17 17.43 21.25
C LEU A 403 21.67 16.22 22.05
N VAL A 404 20.77 15.42 22.63
CA VAL A 404 21.13 14.17 23.30
C VAL A 404 21.90 13.25 22.36
N CYS A 405 21.46 13.09 21.11
CA CYS A 405 22.19 12.28 20.12
C CYS A 405 23.54 12.85 19.70
N ALA A 406 23.79 14.16 19.87
CA ALA A 406 25.01 14.83 19.46
C ALA A 406 26.05 14.95 20.58
N LEU A 407 25.64 14.80 21.84
CA LEU A 407 26.54 14.93 22.97
C LEU A 407 27.66 13.87 22.90
N PRO A 408 28.93 14.27 23.12
CA PRO A 408 30.06 13.37 23.00
C PRO A 408 30.27 12.61 24.32
N TYR A 409 29.31 11.75 24.67
CA TYR A 409 29.36 10.91 25.87
C TYR A 409 30.60 10.02 25.92
N GLU A 410 31.18 9.70 24.77
CA GLU A 410 32.40 8.90 24.60
C GLU A 410 33.59 9.41 25.42
N TYR A 411 33.66 10.71 25.74
CA TYR A 411 34.76 11.26 26.55
C TYR A 411 34.58 11.10 28.07
N LEU A 412 33.41 10.67 28.54
CA LEU A 412 33.13 10.52 29.97
C LEU A 412 33.78 9.27 30.58
N ASN A 413 33.90 8.19 29.79
CA ASN A 413 34.57 6.96 30.23
C ASN A 413 35.23 6.26 29.03
N MET A 414 36.56 6.25 28.99
CA MET A 414 37.34 5.62 27.93
C MET A 414 37.19 4.09 27.93
N ASP A 415 36.93 3.48 29.09
CA ASP A 415 36.82 2.02 29.22
C ASP A 415 35.54 1.49 28.54
N ASN A 416 34.49 2.31 28.48
CA ASN A 416 33.20 1.98 27.85
C ASN A 416 32.94 2.82 26.59
N TYR A 417 34.00 3.16 25.86
CA TYR A 417 33.95 4.04 24.69
C TYR A 417 32.90 3.63 23.65
N GLY A 418 32.75 2.32 23.40
CA GLY A 418 31.76 1.79 22.46
C GLY A 418 30.31 1.97 22.94
N LEU A 419 30.02 1.66 24.20
CA LEU A 419 28.68 1.73 24.77
C LEU A 419 28.18 3.17 24.91
N LEU A 420 29.07 4.10 25.24
CA LEU A 420 28.73 5.52 25.36
C LEU A 420 28.40 6.19 24.01
N ARG A 421 28.69 5.55 22.89
CA ARG A 421 28.29 6.01 21.55
C ARG A 421 26.88 5.59 21.15
N LEU A 422 26.26 4.63 21.85
CA LEU A 422 24.94 4.11 21.53
C LEU A 422 23.84 5.19 21.43
N PRO A 423 23.82 6.27 22.23
CA PRO A 423 22.85 7.35 22.06
C PRO A 423 22.85 7.97 20.66
N ARG A 424 23.97 7.92 19.92
CA ARG A 424 24.05 8.41 18.53
C ARG A 424 23.19 7.58 17.57
N LEU A 425 22.97 6.30 17.86
CA LEU A 425 22.13 5.41 17.05
C LEU A 425 20.65 5.79 17.09
N LEU A 426 20.20 6.54 18.11
CA LEU A 426 18.83 7.05 18.20
C LEU A 426 18.47 7.94 16.99
N ARG A 427 19.47 8.53 16.29
CA ARG A 427 19.25 9.26 15.03
C ARG A 427 18.58 8.41 13.94
N VAL A 428 18.64 7.08 14.01
CA VAL A 428 17.91 6.18 13.09
C VAL A 428 16.41 6.43 13.13
N LEU A 429 15.84 6.92 14.24
CA LEU A 429 14.43 7.31 14.31
C LEU A 429 14.07 8.45 13.34
N HIS A 430 15.05 9.28 12.95
CA HIS A 430 14.87 10.33 11.93
C HIS A 430 15.07 9.83 10.49
N LEU A 431 15.51 8.58 10.29
CA LEU A 431 15.80 8.03 8.96
C LEU A 431 14.57 8.10 8.05
N LYS A 432 13.36 7.84 8.57
CA LYS A 432 12.12 7.94 7.79
C LYS A 432 11.91 9.36 7.23
N LYS A 433 12.08 10.38 8.06
CA LYS A 433 11.92 11.79 7.68
C LYS A 433 12.97 12.20 6.65
N GLN A 434 14.22 11.77 6.85
CA GLN A 434 15.31 12.03 5.91
C GLN A 434 15.10 11.33 4.56
N LEU A 435 14.61 10.09 4.55
CA LEU A 435 14.29 9.36 3.32
C LEU A 435 13.15 10.05 2.53
N GLN A 436 12.14 10.57 3.22
CA GLN A 436 11.06 11.35 2.60
C GLN A 436 11.56 12.66 1.99
N GLU A 437 12.49 13.36 2.66
CA GLU A 437 13.12 14.55 2.10
C GLU A 437 13.94 14.21 0.85
N ILE A 438 14.71 13.11 0.88
CA ILE A 438 15.48 12.63 -0.27
C ILE A 438 14.58 12.29 -1.46
N GLU A 439 13.44 11.65 -1.21
CA GLU A 439 12.46 11.30 -2.25
C GLU A 439 11.88 12.53 -2.97
N HIS A 440 11.81 13.68 -2.30
CA HIS A 440 11.36 14.93 -2.91
C HIS A 440 12.38 15.51 -3.91
N PHE A 441 13.68 15.35 -3.64
CA PHE A 441 14.74 15.85 -4.51
C PHE A 441 15.19 14.85 -5.57
N ILE A 442 15.16 13.56 -5.24
CA ILE A 442 15.56 12.47 -6.12
C ILE A 442 14.32 11.67 -6.44
N GLN A 443 13.86 11.75 -7.70
CA GLN A 443 12.85 10.81 -8.20
C GLN A 443 13.43 9.39 -8.12
N LEU A 444 12.94 8.62 -7.13
CA LEU A 444 13.38 7.26 -6.90
C LEU A 444 12.68 6.35 -7.91
N ASN A 445 13.33 6.10 -9.05
CA ASN A 445 12.89 5.06 -9.98
C ASN A 445 12.85 3.69 -9.28
N SER A 446 12.02 2.77 -9.78
CA SER A 446 11.85 1.41 -9.23
C SER A 446 13.18 0.69 -8.92
N ARG A 447 14.17 0.82 -9.80
CA ARG A 447 15.53 0.27 -9.61
C ARG A 447 16.26 0.87 -8.41
N ARG A 448 16.18 2.20 -8.21
CA ARG A 448 16.83 2.91 -7.09
C ARG A 448 16.14 2.59 -5.78
N GLN A 449 14.81 2.45 -5.78
CA GLN A 449 14.07 1.99 -4.62
C GLN A 449 14.49 0.58 -4.23
N LEU A 450 14.66 -0.35 -5.19
CA LEU A 450 15.14 -1.72 -4.93
C LEU A 450 16.54 -1.71 -4.32
N LEU A 451 17.46 -0.93 -4.89
CA LEU A 451 18.81 -0.78 -4.35
C LEU A 451 18.80 -0.25 -2.91
N LEU A 452 18.00 0.79 -2.64
CA LEU A 452 17.83 1.33 -1.28
C LEU A 452 17.31 0.26 -0.30
N PHE A 453 16.34 -0.55 -0.72
CA PHE A 453 15.82 -1.65 0.10
C PHE A 453 16.89 -2.71 0.41
N ILE A 454 17.69 -3.09 -0.59
CA ILE A 454 18.81 -4.03 -0.39
C ILE A 454 19.83 -3.45 0.59
N ILE A 455 20.17 -2.16 0.47
CA ILE A 455 21.09 -1.48 1.40
C ILE A 455 20.51 -1.49 2.82
N LEU A 456 19.23 -1.18 3.00
CA LEU A 456 18.57 -1.21 4.30
C LEU A 456 18.52 -2.63 4.88
N LEU A 457 18.29 -3.66 4.06
CA LEU A 457 18.32 -5.06 4.49
C LEU A 457 19.73 -5.49 4.96
N MET A 458 20.77 -5.12 4.22
CA MET A 458 22.17 -5.39 4.63
C MET A 458 22.51 -4.69 5.95
N MET A 459 22.02 -3.47 6.15
CA MET A 459 22.16 -2.76 7.43
C MET A 459 21.45 -3.50 8.58
N MET A 460 20.27 -4.07 8.33
CA MET A 460 19.56 -4.88 9.34
C MET A 460 20.34 -6.13 9.73
N PHE A 461 20.93 -6.86 8.77
CA PHE A 461 21.82 -8.00 9.07
C PHE A 461 23.01 -7.56 9.93
N HIS A 462 23.64 -6.42 9.61
CA HIS A 462 24.74 -5.87 10.38
C HIS A 462 24.34 -5.53 11.82
N VAL A 463 23.20 -4.84 12.01
CA VAL A 463 22.73 -4.47 13.36
C VAL A 463 22.46 -5.69 14.22
N VAL A 464 21.77 -6.71 13.68
CA VAL A 464 21.50 -7.95 14.43
C VAL A 464 22.80 -8.70 14.75
N ALA A 465 23.78 -8.71 13.84
CA ALA A 465 25.09 -9.31 14.09
C ALA A 465 25.83 -8.61 15.25
N CYS A 466 25.82 -7.27 15.26
CA CYS A 466 26.42 -6.49 16.34
C CYS A 466 25.69 -6.68 17.68
N VAL A 467 24.36 -6.81 17.68
CA VAL A 467 23.59 -7.11 18.90
C VAL A 467 23.96 -8.48 19.46
N TYR A 468 24.05 -9.51 18.61
CA TYR A 468 24.46 -10.86 19.00
C TYR A 468 25.88 -10.91 19.57
N PHE A 469 26.85 -10.26 18.91
CA PHE A 469 28.20 -10.15 19.45
C PHE A 469 28.24 -9.32 20.75
N GLY A 470 27.44 -8.26 20.85
CA GLY A 470 27.31 -7.46 22.07
C GLY A 470 26.79 -8.26 23.26
N ILE A 471 25.84 -9.18 23.04
CA ILE A 471 25.37 -10.12 24.07
C ILE A 471 26.53 -11.02 24.54
N SER A 472 27.33 -11.52 23.60
CA SER A 472 28.52 -12.33 23.90
C SER A 472 29.52 -11.59 24.78
N TYR A 473 29.72 -10.29 24.53
CA TYR A 473 30.61 -9.45 25.33
C TYR A 473 30.09 -9.18 26.75
N ILE A 474 28.77 -9.04 26.92
CA ILE A 474 28.14 -8.76 28.24
C ILE A 474 28.12 -10.02 29.12
N GLU A 475 27.88 -11.18 28.53
CA GLU A 475 27.73 -12.43 29.28
C GLU A 475 29.04 -13.20 29.47
N GLY A 476 30.01 -12.98 28.58
CA GLY A 476 31.28 -13.69 28.57
C GLY A 476 31.32 -14.76 27.48
N PHE A 477 32.52 -15.04 26.98
CA PHE A 477 32.78 -15.98 25.90
C PHE A 477 32.90 -17.42 26.44
N ASP A 478 32.50 -18.40 25.65
CA ASP A 478 32.49 -19.81 26.04
C ASP A 478 33.76 -20.54 25.52
N PRO A 479 34.45 -21.35 26.34
CA PRO A 479 35.61 -22.12 25.88
C PRO A 479 35.26 -23.22 24.86
N ASN A 480 34.00 -23.66 24.76
CA ASN A 480 33.59 -24.72 23.85
C ASN A 480 33.24 -24.20 22.45
N GLU A 481 34.13 -24.41 21.47
CA GLU A 481 34.00 -23.82 20.12
C GLU A 481 32.78 -24.29 19.30
N ASN A 482 32.33 -25.54 19.51
CA ASN A 482 31.33 -26.21 18.69
C ASN A 482 29.94 -26.34 19.33
N GLU A 483 29.83 -26.14 20.65
CA GLU A 483 28.60 -26.41 21.42
C GLU A 483 27.98 -25.14 22.03
N ALA A 484 28.66 -24.00 21.94
CA ALA A 484 28.18 -22.76 22.53
C ALA A 484 27.31 -21.95 21.56
N TRP A 485 26.17 -21.46 22.07
CA TRP A 485 25.36 -20.45 21.38
C TRP A 485 26.08 -19.10 21.29
N ILE A 486 26.96 -18.77 22.23
CA ILE A 486 27.77 -17.55 22.28
C ILE A 486 29.06 -17.71 21.45
N CYS A 487 29.71 -16.61 21.08
CA CYS A 487 31.05 -16.63 20.49
C CYS A 487 32.09 -17.33 21.40
N PRO A 488 32.99 -18.15 20.84
CA PRO A 488 34.02 -18.82 21.60
C PRO A 488 35.11 -17.88 22.15
N THR A 489 35.81 -18.31 23.20
CA THR A 489 36.93 -17.56 23.82
C THR A 489 38.13 -17.38 22.91
N SER A 490 38.19 -18.09 21.77
CA SER A 490 39.22 -17.91 20.73
C SER A 490 38.95 -16.72 19.81
N LEU A 491 37.73 -16.16 19.83
CA LEU A 491 37.27 -15.05 19.00
C LEU A 491 37.00 -13.78 19.83
N CYS A 492 37.74 -13.57 20.91
CA CYS A 492 37.54 -12.43 21.81
C CYS A 492 38.82 -11.62 21.89
N LEU A 493 38.87 -10.40 21.34
CA LEU A 493 40.08 -9.59 21.42
C LEU A 493 39.91 -8.42 22.40
N HIS A 494 40.76 -8.39 23.43
CA HIS A 494 40.87 -7.29 24.39
C HIS A 494 42.20 -6.55 24.22
N ARG A 495 42.18 -5.21 24.17
CA ARG A 495 43.40 -4.41 24.03
C ARG A 495 44.04 -4.19 25.41
N LEU A 496 45.23 -4.75 25.61
CA LEU A 496 46.00 -4.55 26.84
C LEU A 496 46.79 -3.24 26.83
N ASN A 497 47.46 -2.96 25.70
CA ASN A 497 48.34 -1.81 25.52
C ASN A 497 48.28 -1.30 24.07
N ALA A 498 49.00 -0.22 23.77
CA ALA A 498 49.06 0.34 22.41
C ALA A 498 49.57 -0.63 21.33
N THR A 499 50.27 -1.70 21.71
CA THR A 499 50.94 -2.64 20.79
C THR A 499 50.55 -4.10 20.97
N HIS A 500 49.75 -4.43 22.00
CA HIS A 500 49.42 -5.81 22.35
C HIS A 500 47.93 -5.99 22.62
N LEU A 501 47.37 -7.05 22.03
CA LEU A 501 46.02 -7.55 22.28
C LEU A 501 46.10 -8.91 22.97
N GLU A 502 45.08 -9.25 23.74
CA GLU A 502 44.95 -10.53 24.42
C GLU A 502 43.61 -11.17 24.08
N ASN A 503 43.65 -12.48 23.85
CA ASN A 503 42.45 -13.27 23.67
C ASN A 503 41.81 -13.61 25.02
N CYS A 504 40.52 -13.95 25.05
CA CYS A 504 39.87 -14.43 26.28
C CYS A 504 40.50 -15.72 26.85
N ASN A 505 41.27 -16.48 26.06
CA ASN A 505 42.10 -17.62 26.50
C ASN A 505 43.48 -17.23 27.09
N GLY A 506 43.83 -15.93 27.17
CA GLY A 506 45.11 -15.44 27.71
C GLY A 506 46.27 -15.44 26.70
N THR A 507 46.01 -15.69 25.41
CA THR A 507 47.04 -15.61 24.36
C THR A 507 47.27 -14.16 23.96
N LYS A 508 48.53 -13.70 24.03
CA LYS A 508 48.90 -12.32 23.71
C LYS A 508 49.43 -12.21 22.28
N PHE A 509 48.85 -11.31 21.52
CA PHE A 509 49.23 -10.99 20.15
C PHE A 509 49.90 -9.61 20.10
N ALA A 510 51.06 -9.53 19.44
CA ALA A 510 51.68 -8.26 19.10
C ALA A 510 51.08 -7.76 17.77
N GLU A 511 50.54 -6.54 17.78
CA GLU A 511 49.78 -5.95 16.65
C GLU A 511 50.60 -5.89 15.35
N ASP A 512 51.91 -5.61 15.47
CA ASP A 512 52.81 -5.49 14.32
C ASP A 512 53.29 -6.84 13.75
N ILE A 513 53.33 -7.90 14.57
CA ILE A 513 53.89 -9.21 14.20
C ILE A 513 52.79 -10.17 13.75
N ASN A 514 51.65 -10.17 14.46
CA ASN A 514 50.58 -11.14 14.27
C ASN A 514 49.38 -10.56 13.50
N ARG A 515 49.64 -9.60 12.61
CA ARG A 515 48.60 -8.84 11.90
C ARG A 515 47.65 -9.74 11.10
N ASP A 516 48.19 -10.69 10.32
CA ASP A 516 47.37 -11.58 9.49
C ASP A 516 46.47 -12.50 10.34
N GLU A 517 46.98 -12.95 11.49
CA GLU A 517 46.23 -13.78 12.44
C GLU A 517 45.12 -12.95 13.13
N LEU A 518 45.41 -11.71 13.50
CA LEU A 518 44.45 -10.77 14.08
C LEU A 518 43.34 -10.38 13.07
N GLU A 519 43.70 -10.13 11.82
CA GLU A 519 42.74 -9.89 10.73
C GLU A 519 41.87 -11.14 10.49
N GLY A 520 42.43 -12.34 10.59
CA GLY A 520 41.69 -13.60 10.51
C GLY A 520 40.68 -13.78 11.66
N ILE A 521 41.10 -13.51 12.90
CA ILE A 521 40.24 -13.61 14.09
C ILE A 521 39.09 -12.59 14.02
N THR A 522 39.39 -11.32 13.74
CA THR A 522 38.37 -10.26 13.63
C THR A 522 37.40 -10.50 12.45
N ALA A 523 37.88 -11.05 11.34
CA ALA A 523 37.01 -11.46 10.24
C ALA A 523 36.07 -12.59 10.68
N MET A 524 36.59 -13.62 11.36
CA MET A 524 35.80 -14.75 11.85
C MET A 524 34.76 -14.31 12.89
N GLU A 525 35.12 -13.40 13.80
CA GLU A 525 34.19 -12.77 14.76
C GLU A 525 32.97 -12.16 14.06
N TYR A 526 33.22 -11.34 13.04
CA TYR A 526 32.18 -10.66 12.29
C TYR A 526 31.35 -11.65 11.44
N PHE A 527 32.01 -12.53 10.68
CA PHE A 527 31.30 -13.45 9.78
C PHE A 527 30.49 -14.51 10.54
N ARG A 528 30.94 -14.99 11.70
CA ARG A 528 30.14 -15.88 12.57
C ARG A 528 28.91 -15.15 13.11
N SER A 529 29.08 -13.92 13.57
CA SER A 529 27.97 -13.09 14.06
C SER A 529 26.97 -12.75 12.94
N LEU A 530 27.48 -12.47 11.74
CA LEU A 530 26.67 -12.23 10.55
C LEU A 530 25.93 -13.50 10.11
N TYR A 531 26.56 -14.67 10.18
CA TYR A 531 25.92 -15.95 9.89
C TYR A 531 24.73 -16.19 10.81
N TYR A 532 24.89 -15.93 12.12
CA TYR A 532 23.77 -15.99 13.06
C TYR A 532 22.66 -14.98 12.71
N ALA A 533 23.01 -13.73 12.42
CA ALA A 533 22.05 -12.68 12.05
C ALA A 533 21.26 -13.00 10.77
N VAL A 534 21.94 -13.52 9.75
CA VAL A 534 21.31 -14.01 8.51
C VAL A 534 20.42 -15.21 8.83
N GLY A 535 20.85 -16.13 9.70
CA GLY A 535 20.02 -17.25 10.16
C GLY A 535 18.70 -16.77 10.78
N VAL A 536 18.77 -15.81 11.71
CA VAL A 536 17.61 -15.23 12.41
C VAL A 536 16.66 -14.47 11.47
N LEU A 537 17.19 -13.79 10.44
CA LEU A 537 16.40 -12.92 9.57
C LEU A 537 15.97 -13.56 8.23
N ALA A 538 16.69 -14.59 7.75
CA ALA A 538 16.45 -15.21 6.46
C ALA A 538 16.12 -16.72 6.52
N SER A 539 16.27 -17.38 7.68
CA SER A 539 15.87 -18.77 7.96
C SER A 539 16.33 -19.77 6.88
N PRO A 540 17.58 -20.28 6.96
CA PRO A 540 17.85 -21.34 7.94
C PRO A 540 19.20 -21.16 8.65
N GLY A 541 19.17 -20.94 9.96
CA GLY A 541 20.36 -21.00 10.81
C GLY A 541 20.34 -22.27 11.66
N LYS A 542 21.48 -22.95 11.77
CA LYS A 542 21.66 -23.97 12.81
C LYS A 542 22.04 -23.27 14.10
N THR A 543 21.06 -23.09 14.99
CA THR A 543 21.33 -22.52 16.31
C THR A 543 21.48 -23.64 17.34
N VAL A 544 22.40 -23.44 18.29
CA VAL A 544 22.58 -24.36 19.43
C VAL A 544 21.76 -23.84 20.60
N GLU A 545 21.29 -24.75 21.47
CA GLU A 545 20.51 -24.38 22.65
C GLU A 545 21.36 -23.58 23.66
N PRO A 546 20.89 -22.41 24.13
CA PRO A 546 21.64 -21.62 25.09
C PRO A 546 21.68 -22.21 26.51
N THR A 547 22.82 -22.07 27.19
CA THR A 547 23.11 -22.70 28.48
C THR A 547 22.70 -21.85 29.70
N SER A 548 22.52 -20.54 29.53
CA SER A 548 22.15 -19.59 30.60
C SER A 548 20.76 -18.98 30.40
N ASP A 549 20.10 -18.57 31.49
CA ASP A 549 18.73 -18.03 31.45
C ASP A 549 18.67 -16.72 30.66
N ARG A 550 19.73 -15.92 30.78
CA ARG A 550 19.87 -14.66 30.06
C ARG A 550 20.01 -14.91 28.55
N GLN A 551 20.80 -15.92 28.17
CA GLN A 551 20.94 -16.34 26.78
C GLN A 551 19.63 -16.87 26.20
N LEU A 552 18.89 -17.69 26.94
CA LEU A 552 17.58 -18.20 26.49
C LEU A 552 16.61 -17.05 26.21
N VAL A 553 16.51 -16.09 27.13
CA VAL A 553 15.64 -14.91 26.94
C VAL A 553 16.12 -14.07 25.74
N ALA A 554 17.43 -13.83 25.62
CA ALA A 554 17.99 -13.08 24.50
C ALA A 554 17.74 -13.77 23.14
N ALA A 555 17.97 -15.08 23.06
CA ALA A 555 17.72 -15.88 21.87
C ALA A 555 16.23 -15.89 21.50
N LEU A 556 15.33 -16.04 22.48
CA LEU A 556 13.88 -15.95 22.25
C LEU A 556 13.46 -14.59 21.67
N VAL A 557 14.00 -13.49 22.22
CA VAL A 557 13.73 -12.13 21.71
C VAL A 557 14.26 -11.96 20.29
N LEU A 558 15.47 -12.44 20.01
CA LEU A 558 16.07 -12.37 18.67
C LEU A 558 15.31 -13.22 17.66
N MET A 559 14.87 -14.44 18.03
CA MET A 559 14.09 -15.32 17.15
C MET A 559 12.72 -14.74 16.82
N LEU A 560 11.97 -14.25 17.83
CA LEU A 560 10.65 -13.64 17.60
C LEU A 560 10.75 -12.30 16.86
N GLY A 561 11.76 -11.50 17.19
CA GLY A 561 12.06 -10.24 16.49
C GLY A 561 12.44 -10.50 15.03
N GLY A 562 13.30 -11.49 14.79
CA GLY A 562 13.68 -11.96 13.46
C GLY A 562 12.47 -12.38 12.65
N PHE A 563 11.63 -13.25 13.21
CA PHE A 563 10.38 -13.71 12.59
C PHE A 563 9.46 -12.55 12.15
N LEU A 564 9.32 -11.51 12.99
CA LEU A 564 8.57 -10.30 12.65
C LEU A 564 9.23 -9.49 11.53
N ILE A 565 10.55 -9.28 11.62
CA ILE A 565 11.30 -8.53 10.61
C ILE A 565 11.25 -9.25 9.25
N SER A 566 11.42 -10.57 9.22
CA SER A 566 11.30 -11.38 7.99
C SER A 566 9.93 -11.21 7.34
N ALA A 567 8.85 -11.19 8.13
CA ALA A 567 7.51 -10.95 7.60
C ALA A 567 7.34 -9.54 7.03
N ILE A 568 7.92 -8.52 7.67
CA ILE A 568 7.96 -7.13 7.15
C ILE A 568 8.77 -7.04 5.85
N VAL A 569 9.90 -7.74 5.75
CA VAL A 569 10.73 -7.81 4.54
C VAL A 569 9.93 -8.44 3.40
N VAL A 570 9.25 -9.56 3.64
CA VAL A 570 8.36 -10.22 2.67
C VAL A 570 7.26 -9.27 2.19
N ASP A 571 6.60 -8.56 3.10
CA ASP A 571 5.56 -7.58 2.77
C ASP A 571 6.10 -6.42 1.91
N ASN A 572 7.29 -5.88 2.21
CA ASN A 572 7.90 -4.82 1.41
C ASN A 572 8.27 -5.27 -0.01
N VAL A 573 8.75 -6.51 -0.16
CA VAL A 573 8.99 -7.11 -1.50
C VAL A 573 7.67 -7.29 -2.22
N GLN A 574 6.64 -7.81 -1.54
CA GLN A 574 5.32 -8.03 -2.09
C GLN A 574 4.68 -6.73 -2.60
N LYS A 575 4.67 -5.65 -1.80
CA LYS A 575 4.16 -4.33 -2.20
C LYS A 575 4.75 -3.83 -3.51
N ARG A 576 6.07 -3.97 -3.67
CA ARG A 576 6.77 -3.49 -4.86
C ARG A 576 6.41 -4.31 -6.08
N PHE A 577 6.31 -5.62 -5.90
CA PHE A 577 5.85 -6.51 -6.95
C PHE A 577 4.41 -6.18 -7.37
N THR A 578 3.50 -6.02 -6.41
CA THR A 578 2.08 -5.69 -6.70
C THR A 578 1.93 -4.31 -7.33
N ALA A 579 2.66 -3.30 -6.85
CA ALA A 579 2.64 -1.95 -7.42
C ALA A 579 3.12 -1.94 -8.87
N SER A 580 4.17 -2.71 -9.19
CA SER A 580 4.69 -2.79 -10.56
C SER A 580 3.71 -3.40 -11.56
N ALA A 581 2.78 -4.23 -11.09
CA ALA A 581 1.79 -4.92 -11.91
C ALA A 581 0.38 -4.27 -11.80
N PHE A 582 0.23 -3.14 -11.10
CA PHE A 582 -1.08 -2.60 -10.76
C PHE A 582 -1.93 -2.27 -12.00
N GLU A 583 -1.40 -1.48 -12.94
CA GLU A 583 -2.10 -1.08 -14.17
C GLU A 583 -2.51 -2.30 -15.00
N GLN A 584 -1.60 -3.27 -15.12
CA GLN A 584 -1.82 -4.49 -15.87
C GLN A 584 -2.90 -5.35 -15.22
N ASN A 585 -2.90 -5.47 -13.89
CA ASN A 585 -3.93 -6.21 -13.15
C ASN A 585 -5.32 -5.57 -13.34
N GLN A 586 -5.42 -4.24 -13.25
CA GLN A 586 -6.68 -3.52 -13.45
C GLN A 586 -7.24 -3.69 -14.86
N PHE A 587 -6.35 -3.67 -15.86
CA PHE A 587 -6.73 -3.93 -17.25
C PHE A 587 -7.18 -5.37 -17.46
N ILE A 588 -6.45 -6.36 -16.93
CA ILE A 588 -6.82 -7.78 -16.99
C ILE A 588 -8.18 -8.03 -16.33
N GLU A 589 -8.45 -7.41 -15.18
CA GLU A 589 -9.75 -7.51 -14.50
C GLU A 589 -10.87 -7.00 -15.41
N THR A 590 -10.69 -5.80 -15.99
CA THR A 590 -11.66 -5.19 -16.89
C THR A 590 -11.89 -6.03 -18.15
N SER A 591 -10.82 -6.49 -18.79
CA SER A 591 -10.86 -7.38 -19.97
C SER A 591 -11.59 -8.69 -19.66
N THR A 592 -11.27 -9.31 -18.52
CA THR A 592 -11.92 -10.55 -18.07
C THR A 592 -13.41 -10.33 -17.79
N ARG A 593 -13.78 -9.21 -17.16
CA ARG A 593 -15.19 -8.85 -16.91
C ARG A 593 -15.97 -8.70 -18.21
N ILE A 594 -15.39 -8.05 -19.22
CA ILE A 594 -16.00 -7.91 -20.56
C ILE A 594 -16.15 -9.28 -21.22
N GLN A 595 -15.11 -10.11 -21.22
CA GLN A 595 -15.17 -11.45 -21.82
C GLN A 595 -16.20 -12.36 -21.13
N LEU A 596 -16.29 -12.31 -19.80
CA LEU A 596 -17.31 -13.02 -19.02
C LEU A 596 -18.72 -12.51 -19.34
N PHE A 597 -18.89 -11.20 -19.51
CA PHE A 597 -20.16 -10.60 -19.93
C PHE A 597 -20.60 -11.14 -21.30
N LEU A 598 -19.72 -11.12 -22.31
CA LEU A 598 -20.02 -11.64 -23.64
C LEU A 598 -20.40 -13.13 -23.60
N ARG A 599 -19.69 -13.91 -22.77
CA ARG A 599 -19.94 -15.35 -22.60
C ARG A 599 -21.30 -15.62 -21.94
N ARG A 600 -21.67 -14.84 -20.92
CA ARG A 600 -22.99 -14.91 -20.25
C ARG A 600 -24.12 -14.56 -21.22
N GLN A 601 -23.90 -13.58 -22.09
CA GLN A 601 -24.86 -13.17 -23.12
C GLN A 601 -24.85 -14.07 -24.36
N LYS A 602 -24.03 -15.13 -24.39
CA LYS A 602 -23.91 -16.09 -25.51
C LYS A 602 -23.60 -15.42 -26.85
N VAL A 603 -22.76 -14.38 -26.82
CA VAL A 603 -22.35 -13.64 -28.02
C VAL A 603 -21.50 -14.55 -28.93
N PRO A 604 -21.62 -14.44 -30.28
CA PRO A 604 -20.80 -15.22 -31.21
C PRO A 604 -19.28 -15.04 -30.99
N LEU A 605 -18.51 -16.12 -31.19
CA LEU A 605 -17.04 -16.13 -31.02
C LEU A 605 -16.32 -15.08 -31.88
N ALA A 606 -16.86 -14.72 -33.05
CA ALA A 606 -16.31 -13.67 -33.88
C ALA A 606 -16.23 -12.31 -33.15
N ILE A 607 -17.25 -11.97 -32.35
CA ILE A 607 -17.27 -10.73 -31.57
C ILE A 607 -16.32 -10.85 -30.37
N HIS A 608 -16.20 -12.02 -29.75
CA HIS A 608 -15.20 -12.25 -28.70
C HIS A 608 -13.77 -11.95 -29.19
N HIS A 609 -13.41 -12.46 -30.38
CA HIS A 609 -12.12 -12.18 -31.00
C HIS A 609 -11.95 -10.70 -31.33
N ARG A 610 -12.97 -10.06 -31.93
CA ARG A 610 -12.92 -8.61 -32.23
C ARG A 610 -12.72 -7.76 -30.98
N VAL A 611 -13.47 -8.05 -29.91
CA VAL A 611 -13.32 -7.36 -28.63
C VAL A 611 -11.95 -7.60 -28.03
N LYS A 612 -11.42 -8.84 -28.10
CA LYS A 612 -10.07 -9.14 -27.63
C LYS A 612 -9.01 -8.32 -28.40
N SER A 613 -9.06 -8.31 -29.73
CA SER A 613 -8.13 -7.53 -30.56
C SER A 613 -8.21 -6.02 -30.25
N PHE A 614 -9.41 -5.49 -30.02
CA PHE A 614 -9.58 -4.10 -29.59
C PHE A 614 -8.95 -3.84 -28.21
N LEU A 615 -9.16 -4.74 -27.25
CA LEU A 615 -8.58 -4.62 -25.92
C LEU A 615 -7.04 -4.66 -25.98
N ASP A 616 -6.47 -5.57 -26.76
CA ASP A 616 -5.01 -5.66 -26.97
C ASP A 616 -4.45 -4.35 -27.57
N TYR A 617 -5.15 -3.77 -28.55
CA TYR A 617 -4.82 -2.46 -29.10
C TYR A 617 -4.91 -1.35 -28.04
N TRP A 618 -6.01 -1.27 -27.29
CA TRP A 618 -6.23 -0.25 -26.27
C TRP A 618 -5.16 -0.29 -25.16
N TRP A 619 -4.72 -1.49 -24.77
CA TRP A 619 -3.61 -1.68 -23.84
C TRP A 619 -2.29 -1.15 -24.42
N SER A 620 -1.98 -1.50 -25.68
CA SER A 620 -0.73 -1.08 -26.33
C SER A 620 -0.62 0.44 -26.50
N SER A 621 -1.74 1.13 -26.77
CA SER A 621 -1.73 2.57 -27.03
C SER A 621 -1.91 3.41 -25.77
N HIS A 622 -2.86 3.06 -24.89
CA HIS A 622 -3.27 3.92 -23.76
C HIS A 622 -3.16 3.23 -22.40
N ARG A 623 -2.58 2.02 -22.32
CA ARG A 623 -2.51 1.23 -21.08
C ARG A 623 -3.88 1.02 -20.42
N GLY A 624 -4.94 0.93 -21.24
CA GLY A 624 -6.31 0.76 -20.75
C GLY A 624 -6.92 2.01 -20.09
N ALA A 625 -6.33 3.18 -20.29
CA ALA A 625 -6.82 4.43 -19.70
C ALA A 625 -7.75 5.21 -20.65
N VAL A 626 -8.63 6.01 -20.06
CA VAL A 626 -9.54 6.93 -20.76
C VAL A 626 -9.05 8.37 -20.55
N ILE A 627 -8.67 9.07 -21.63
CA ILE A 627 -8.10 10.43 -21.57
C ILE A 627 -9.01 11.38 -20.78
N ARG A 628 -10.33 11.31 -21.01
CA ARG A 628 -11.30 12.19 -20.34
C ARG A 628 -11.28 12.04 -18.82
N GLU A 629 -11.15 10.81 -18.33
CA GLU A 629 -11.13 10.51 -16.89
C GLU A 629 -9.78 10.90 -16.27
N LEU A 630 -8.67 10.61 -16.96
CA LEU A 630 -7.33 11.00 -16.48
C LEU A 630 -7.15 12.50 -16.35
N LEU A 631 -7.75 13.29 -17.26
CA LEU A 631 -7.68 14.75 -17.24
C LEU A 631 -8.78 15.40 -16.38
N ALA A 632 -9.70 14.63 -15.80
CA ALA A 632 -10.83 15.17 -15.04
C ALA A 632 -10.39 15.85 -13.75
N ASP A 633 -9.35 15.34 -13.11
CA ASP A 633 -8.83 15.83 -11.83
C ASP A 633 -7.95 17.08 -11.98
N LEU A 634 -7.64 17.48 -13.22
CA LEU A 634 -6.81 18.66 -13.52
C LEU A 634 -7.66 19.94 -13.60
N PRO A 635 -7.11 21.10 -13.20
CA PRO A 635 -7.77 22.39 -13.35
C PRO A 635 -8.08 22.70 -14.81
N ARG A 636 -9.14 23.48 -15.06
CA ARG A 636 -9.59 23.83 -16.43
C ARG A 636 -8.44 24.36 -17.29
N SER A 637 -7.61 25.28 -16.78
CA SER A 637 -6.49 25.87 -17.51
C SER A 637 -5.48 24.83 -18.02
N MET A 638 -4.99 23.97 -17.12
CA MET A 638 -4.01 22.93 -17.43
C MET A 638 -4.62 21.82 -18.30
N ARG A 639 -5.87 21.44 -18.05
CA ARG A 639 -6.61 20.48 -18.86
C ARG A 639 -6.77 20.97 -20.30
N LEU A 640 -7.12 22.25 -20.50
CA LEU A 640 -7.23 22.85 -21.82
C LEU A 640 -5.88 22.90 -22.53
N GLU A 641 -4.81 23.23 -21.82
CA GLU A 641 -3.46 23.26 -22.38
C GLU A 641 -3.00 21.87 -22.86
N LEU A 642 -3.20 20.82 -22.05
CA LEU A 642 -2.88 19.45 -22.43
C LEU A 642 -3.72 18.98 -23.62
N ARG A 643 -5.04 19.24 -23.60
CA ARG A 643 -5.92 18.88 -24.73
C ARG A 643 -5.55 19.66 -26.00
N ARG A 644 -5.17 20.94 -25.89
CA ARG A 644 -4.68 21.73 -27.03
C ARG A 644 -3.44 21.06 -27.64
N SER A 645 -2.49 20.62 -26.81
CA SER A 645 -1.29 19.89 -27.25
C SER A 645 -1.63 18.57 -27.95
N ILE A 646 -2.59 17.79 -27.42
CA ILE A 646 -3.07 16.56 -28.07
C ILE A 646 -3.76 16.87 -29.41
N CYS A 647 -4.57 17.93 -29.47
CA CYS A 647 -5.33 18.33 -30.65
C CYS A 647 -4.51 19.11 -31.69
N MET A 648 -3.20 19.33 -31.49
CA MET A 648 -2.38 20.15 -32.38
C MET A 648 -2.51 19.82 -33.88
N PRO A 649 -2.55 18.55 -34.32
CA PRO A 649 -2.73 18.23 -35.75
C PRO A 649 -4.04 18.78 -36.34
N VAL A 650 -5.10 18.81 -35.54
CA VAL A 650 -6.41 19.34 -35.93
C VAL A 650 -6.40 20.86 -35.93
N LEU A 651 -5.80 21.47 -34.91
CA LEU A 651 -5.69 22.92 -34.80
C LEU A 651 -4.86 23.51 -35.94
N GLN A 652 -3.81 22.81 -36.37
CA GLN A 652 -3.04 23.17 -37.58
C GLN A 652 -3.90 23.14 -38.84
N THR A 653 -4.80 22.15 -38.98
CA THR A 653 -5.73 22.08 -40.12
C THR A 653 -6.76 23.21 -40.08
N LEU A 654 -7.28 23.57 -38.91
CA LEU A 654 -8.20 24.71 -38.75
C LEU A 654 -7.52 26.05 -39.02
N ALA A 655 -6.21 26.17 -38.76
CA ALA A 655 -5.44 27.36 -39.08
C ALA A 655 -5.29 27.60 -40.60
N LEU A 656 -5.61 26.61 -41.45
CA LEU A 656 -5.61 26.75 -42.91
C LEU A 656 -6.89 27.39 -43.47
N LEU A 657 -7.93 27.57 -42.64
CA LEU A 657 -9.20 28.18 -43.04
C LEU A 657 -9.03 29.69 -43.29
N GLN A 658 -9.60 30.20 -44.37
CA GLN A 658 -9.47 31.63 -44.71
C GLN A 658 -10.37 32.48 -43.80
N GLY A 659 -9.83 33.59 -43.28
CA GLY A 659 -10.56 34.51 -42.42
C GLY A 659 -10.69 34.08 -40.95
N VAL A 660 -10.11 32.94 -40.55
CA VAL A 660 -10.18 32.45 -39.17
C VAL A 660 -9.28 33.20 -38.19
N HIS A 661 -8.25 33.93 -38.64
CA HIS A 661 -7.26 34.58 -37.77
C HIS A 661 -7.83 35.44 -36.63
N SER A 662 -8.93 36.17 -36.86
CA SER A 662 -9.55 37.04 -35.83
C SER A 662 -10.39 36.28 -34.80
N VAL A 663 -10.81 35.06 -35.12
CA VAL A 663 -11.72 34.23 -34.30
C VAL A 663 -11.05 32.94 -33.84
N ARG A 664 -9.83 32.68 -34.31
CA ARG A 664 -9.06 31.45 -34.13
C ARG A 664 -9.04 30.98 -32.68
N ASP A 665 -8.62 31.84 -31.76
CA ASP A 665 -8.43 31.44 -30.37
C ASP A 665 -9.73 30.96 -29.71
N LYS A 666 -10.85 31.64 -30.01
CA LYS A 666 -12.19 31.27 -29.50
C LYS A 666 -12.70 29.97 -30.14
N LEU A 667 -12.44 29.78 -31.43
CA LEU A 667 -12.82 28.57 -32.16
C LEU A 667 -12.03 27.35 -31.66
N GLU A 668 -10.72 27.51 -31.49
CA GLU A 668 -9.84 26.48 -30.93
C GLU A 668 -10.24 26.13 -29.49
N GLU A 669 -10.55 27.12 -28.65
CA GLU A 669 -10.97 26.87 -27.26
C GLU A 669 -12.22 25.99 -27.19
N ILE A 670 -13.26 26.28 -27.99
CA ILE A 670 -14.53 25.53 -27.97
C ILE A 670 -14.35 24.10 -28.49
N LEU A 671 -13.53 23.92 -29.51
CA LEU A 671 -13.21 22.58 -30.00
C LEU A 671 -12.47 21.76 -28.95
N VAL A 672 -11.46 22.34 -28.30
CA VAL A 672 -10.61 21.68 -27.31
C VAL A 672 -11.38 21.38 -26.01
N GLU A 673 -12.28 22.27 -25.60
CA GLU A 673 -13.11 22.09 -24.41
C GLU A 673 -14.09 20.92 -24.56
N ASN A 674 -14.60 20.70 -25.77
CA ASN A 674 -15.58 19.66 -26.07
C ASN A 674 -15.00 18.44 -26.82
N ALA A 675 -13.68 18.37 -26.96
CA ALA A 675 -12.97 17.30 -27.67
C ALA A 675 -13.30 15.89 -27.11
N GLU A 676 -13.84 15.01 -27.95
CA GLU A 676 -14.07 13.60 -27.63
C GLU A 676 -13.12 12.69 -28.42
N PHE A 677 -12.24 12.00 -27.70
CA PHE A 677 -11.26 11.08 -28.29
C PHE A 677 -11.82 9.67 -28.36
N ILE A 678 -11.87 9.09 -29.57
CA ILE A 678 -12.38 7.74 -29.82
C ILE A 678 -11.27 6.88 -30.45
N LEU A 679 -11.08 5.67 -29.94
CA LEU A 679 -10.12 4.71 -30.45
C LEU A 679 -10.82 3.65 -31.30
N TYR A 680 -10.28 3.39 -32.49
CA TYR A 680 -10.71 2.29 -33.35
C TYR A 680 -9.54 1.33 -33.59
N GLY A 681 -9.78 0.04 -33.33
CA GLY A 681 -8.81 -1.01 -33.63
C GLY A 681 -8.65 -1.26 -35.14
N GLN A 682 -7.62 -2.00 -35.52
CA GLN A 682 -7.41 -2.38 -36.92
C GLN A 682 -8.60 -3.18 -37.47
N GLY A 683 -9.06 -2.82 -38.67
CA GLY A 683 -10.16 -3.47 -39.39
C GLY A 683 -11.56 -3.08 -38.87
N GLU A 684 -11.65 -2.23 -37.84
CA GLU A 684 -12.93 -1.76 -37.33
C GLU A 684 -13.54 -0.68 -38.23
N THR A 685 -14.86 -0.73 -38.38
CA THR A 685 -15.61 0.25 -39.19
C THR A 685 -16.01 1.43 -38.31
N VAL A 686 -15.69 2.65 -38.75
CA VAL A 686 -16.07 3.89 -38.06
C VAL A 686 -17.56 4.18 -38.30
N TYR A 687 -17.95 4.23 -39.58
CA TYR A 687 -19.35 4.28 -40.00
C TYR A 687 -19.51 3.65 -41.39
N ARG A 688 -20.70 3.12 -41.67
CA ARG A 688 -21.08 2.53 -42.95
C ARG A 688 -21.90 3.51 -43.78
N HIS A 689 -21.95 3.24 -45.09
CA HIS A 689 -22.86 3.93 -45.97
C HIS A 689 -24.31 3.75 -45.49
N GLY A 690 -25.04 4.86 -45.34
CA GLY A 690 -26.41 4.89 -44.83
C GLY A 690 -26.54 4.96 -43.31
N ASP A 691 -25.44 4.88 -42.54
CA ASP A 691 -25.49 5.09 -41.09
C ASP A 691 -25.90 6.53 -40.76
N TYR A 692 -26.57 6.72 -39.62
CA TYR A 692 -27.06 8.04 -39.22
C TYR A 692 -25.90 9.01 -38.97
N VAL A 693 -26.01 10.22 -39.54
CA VAL A 693 -24.93 11.21 -39.49
C VAL A 693 -24.91 11.91 -38.13
N THR A 694 -24.04 11.43 -37.25
CA THR A 694 -23.86 11.93 -35.88
C THR A 694 -22.97 13.17 -35.78
N GLY A 695 -21.97 13.31 -36.65
CA GLY A 695 -20.98 14.38 -36.57
C GLY A 695 -19.86 14.22 -37.59
N MET A 696 -18.76 14.94 -37.40
CA MET A 696 -17.55 14.79 -38.21
C MET A 696 -16.39 14.27 -37.38
N PHE A 697 -15.38 13.70 -38.04
CA PHE A 697 -14.22 13.11 -37.39
C PHE A 697 -12.94 13.73 -37.93
N PHE A 698 -11.97 13.96 -37.06
CA PHE A 698 -10.61 14.32 -37.42
C PHE A 698 -9.65 13.20 -37.04
N LEU A 699 -8.66 12.94 -37.90
CA LEU A 699 -7.63 11.95 -37.66
C LEU A 699 -6.47 12.55 -36.86
N LEU A 700 -6.28 12.07 -35.62
CA LEU A 700 -5.14 12.49 -34.79
C LEU A 700 -3.91 11.63 -35.05
N GLU A 701 -4.10 10.32 -35.13
CA GLU A 701 -3.05 9.32 -35.31
C GLU A 701 -3.62 8.02 -35.89
N GLY A 702 -2.83 7.31 -36.72
CA GLY A 702 -3.25 6.09 -37.41
C GLY A 702 -3.55 6.28 -38.90
N GLU A 703 -4.17 5.27 -39.51
CA GLU A 703 -4.49 5.22 -40.95
C GLU A 703 -5.95 4.81 -41.17
N VAL A 704 -6.73 5.72 -41.74
CA VAL A 704 -8.16 5.52 -42.04
C VAL A 704 -8.35 5.46 -43.55
N CYS A 705 -9.13 4.48 -44.00
CA CYS A 705 -9.55 4.33 -45.39
C CYS A 705 -11.01 4.78 -45.54
N VAL A 706 -11.24 5.74 -46.44
CA VAL A 706 -12.55 6.27 -46.80
C VAL A 706 -12.90 5.80 -48.21
N VAL A 707 -14.03 5.12 -48.36
CA VAL A 707 -14.53 4.59 -49.64
C VAL A 707 -15.87 5.27 -49.96
N LYS A 708 -15.88 6.11 -51.00
CA LYS A 708 -17.12 6.71 -51.54
C LYS A 708 -17.80 5.71 -52.47
N VAL A 709 -19.13 5.74 -52.58
CA VAL A 709 -19.87 4.84 -53.48
C VAL A 709 -19.37 4.99 -54.93
N GLY A 710 -18.79 3.91 -55.47
CA GLY A 710 -18.23 3.89 -56.83
C GLY A 710 -16.88 4.60 -57.00
N GLY A 711 -16.25 5.07 -55.92
CA GLY A 711 -14.93 5.72 -55.94
C GLY A 711 -13.79 4.82 -55.43
N PRO A 712 -12.53 5.14 -55.76
CA PRO A 712 -11.37 4.44 -55.21
C PRO A 712 -11.24 4.70 -53.69
N PRO A 713 -10.62 3.77 -52.94
CA PRO A 713 -10.29 4.00 -51.53
C PRO A 713 -9.32 5.18 -51.39
N SER A 714 -9.60 6.08 -50.45
CA SER A 714 -8.77 7.25 -50.17
C SER A 714 -8.35 7.26 -48.71
N GLU A 715 -7.07 7.50 -48.46
CA GLU A 715 -6.53 7.65 -47.11
C GLU A 715 -6.66 9.10 -46.62
N VAL A 716 -6.86 9.30 -45.32
CA VAL A 716 -6.90 10.65 -44.72
C VAL A 716 -5.54 10.94 -44.09
N PRO A 717 -4.88 12.09 -44.37
CA PRO A 717 -3.61 12.43 -43.73
C PRO A 717 -3.84 12.82 -42.26
N ARG A 718 -2.77 12.79 -41.45
CA ARG A 718 -2.80 13.25 -40.05
C ARG A 718 -3.28 14.70 -39.98
N GLY A 719 -4.23 14.98 -39.08
CA GLY A 719 -4.93 16.26 -38.97
C GLY A 719 -6.12 16.44 -39.91
N GLY A 720 -6.23 15.62 -40.97
CA GLY A 720 -7.34 15.64 -41.92
C GLY A 720 -8.68 15.21 -41.30
N PHE A 721 -9.77 15.51 -42.00
CA PHE A 721 -11.13 15.24 -41.54
C PHE A 721 -11.98 14.50 -42.56
N PHE A 722 -13.05 13.87 -42.08
CA PHE A 722 -14.04 13.15 -42.87
C PHE A 722 -15.41 13.19 -42.18
N GLY A 723 -16.46 12.66 -42.83
CA GLY A 723 -17.84 12.77 -42.32
C GLY A 723 -18.50 14.11 -42.68
N ILE A 724 -18.11 14.69 -43.82
CA ILE A 724 -18.54 16.01 -44.31
C ILE A 724 -20.06 16.12 -44.49
N ALA A 725 -20.75 14.99 -44.66
CA ALA A 725 -22.21 14.92 -44.67
C ALA A 725 -22.87 15.60 -43.45
N ALA A 726 -22.18 15.64 -42.30
CA ALA A 726 -22.65 16.32 -41.09
C ALA A 726 -22.79 17.83 -41.26
N LEU A 727 -21.96 18.43 -42.12
CA LEU A 727 -22.01 19.86 -42.42
C LEU A 727 -23.16 20.17 -43.39
N THR A 728 -23.40 19.33 -44.40
CA THR A 728 -24.32 19.65 -45.50
C THR A 728 -25.78 19.26 -45.24
N GLN A 729 -26.04 18.14 -44.56
CA GLN A 729 -27.38 17.58 -44.40
C GLN A 729 -28.11 18.11 -43.15
N LYS A 730 -29.43 18.36 -43.28
CA LYS A 730 -30.33 18.70 -42.14
C LYS A 730 -30.69 17.45 -41.31
N GLU A 731 -31.10 17.63 -40.06
CA GLU A 731 -31.38 16.60 -39.02
C GLU A 731 -32.25 15.38 -39.43
N ARG A 732 -32.98 15.44 -40.56
CA ARG A 732 -33.83 14.35 -41.06
C ARG A 732 -33.43 13.83 -42.45
N GLY A 733 -32.18 14.02 -42.85
CA GLY A 733 -31.64 13.61 -44.16
C GLY A 733 -31.02 12.20 -44.19
N GLU A 734 -30.66 11.79 -45.42
CA GLU A 734 -29.95 10.54 -45.78
C GLU A 734 -28.68 10.32 -44.93
N GLY A 735 -28.30 9.05 -44.71
CA GLY A 735 -27.12 8.70 -43.90
C GLY A 735 -25.77 9.08 -44.52
N TYR A 736 -24.67 8.68 -43.88
CA TYR A 736 -23.32 8.92 -44.41
C TYR A 736 -23.20 8.36 -45.84
N THR A 737 -22.61 9.14 -46.73
CA THR A 737 -22.42 8.75 -48.14
C THR A 737 -21.20 7.86 -48.36
N GLU A 738 -20.36 7.69 -47.35
CA GLU A 738 -19.05 7.04 -47.42
C GLU A 738 -19.01 5.84 -46.46
N HIS A 739 -18.19 4.84 -46.79
CA HIS A 739 -17.82 3.78 -45.87
C HIS A 739 -16.42 4.03 -45.34
N VAL A 740 -16.26 4.04 -44.02
CA VAL A 740 -14.97 4.36 -43.39
C VAL A 740 -14.52 3.25 -42.46
N SER A 741 -13.31 2.75 -42.69
CA SER A 741 -12.69 1.71 -41.89
C SER A 741 -11.26 2.06 -41.48
N ALA A 742 -10.85 1.63 -40.31
CA ALA A 742 -9.50 1.80 -39.80
C ALA A 742 -8.58 0.71 -40.40
N ASN A 743 -7.60 1.09 -41.23
CA ASN A 743 -6.61 0.15 -41.78
C ASN A 743 -5.56 -0.26 -40.74
N ARG A 744 -5.23 0.68 -39.85
CA ARG A 744 -4.42 0.48 -38.63
C ARG A 744 -5.20 1.02 -37.44
N GLY A 745 -4.75 0.75 -36.22
CA GLY A 745 -5.35 1.35 -35.04
C GLY A 745 -5.32 2.88 -35.14
N CYS A 746 -6.49 3.52 -35.00
CA CYS A 746 -6.67 4.96 -35.19
C CYS A 746 -7.21 5.63 -33.94
N ILE A 747 -6.77 6.87 -33.73
CA ILE A 747 -7.32 7.78 -32.73
C ILE A 747 -7.98 8.93 -33.49
N LEU A 748 -9.28 9.06 -33.24
CA LEU A 748 -10.13 10.05 -33.88
C LEU A 748 -10.61 11.06 -32.86
N LEU A 749 -10.66 12.32 -33.27
CA LEU A 749 -11.39 13.36 -32.58
C LEU A 749 -12.80 13.44 -33.19
N PHE A 750 -13.81 13.11 -32.40
CA PHE A 750 -15.20 13.24 -32.79
C PHE A 750 -15.71 14.64 -32.45
N VAL A 751 -16.35 15.29 -33.42
CA VAL A 751 -17.01 16.59 -33.26
C VAL A 751 -18.49 16.42 -33.59
N SER A 752 -19.32 16.57 -32.56
CA SER A 752 -20.77 16.38 -32.70
C SER A 752 -21.41 17.52 -33.49
N ARG A 753 -22.62 17.29 -34.02
CA ARG A 753 -23.39 18.36 -34.70
C ARG A 753 -23.65 19.57 -33.79
N GLU A 754 -23.91 19.36 -32.51
CA GLU A 754 -24.12 20.43 -31.53
C GLU A 754 -22.87 21.30 -31.38
N GLN A 755 -21.69 20.67 -31.33
CA GLN A 755 -20.41 21.37 -31.28
C GLN A 755 -20.15 22.15 -32.57
N LEU A 756 -20.47 21.58 -33.74
CA LEU A 756 -20.36 22.28 -35.01
C LEU A 756 -21.26 23.52 -35.07
N GLN A 757 -22.50 23.43 -34.57
CA GLN A 757 -23.41 24.58 -34.48
C GLN A 757 -22.86 25.68 -33.55
N ALA A 758 -22.27 25.30 -32.42
CA ALA A 758 -21.62 26.25 -31.51
C ALA A 758 -20.41 26.94 -32.17
N MET A 759 -19.63 26.19 -32.95
CA MET A 759 -18.51 26.73 -33.73
C MET A 759 -18.99 27.65 -34.87
N GLU A 760 -20.08 27.30 -35.56
CA GLU A 760 -20.71 28.12 -36.62
C GLU A 760 -21.25 29.45 -36.06
N ALA A 761 -21.79 29.47 -34.84
CA ALA A 761 -22.25 30.71 -34.20
C ALA A 761 -21.12 31.75 -34.03
N ILE A 762 -19.87 31.28 -33.96
CA ILE A 762 -18.69 32.11 -33.74
C ILE A 762 -17.98 32.41 -35.04
N PHE A 763 -17.91 31.44 -35.94
CA PHE A 763 -17.39 31.60 -37.29
C PHE A 763 -18.45 31.19 -38.33
N PRO A 764 -19.31 32.11 -38.79
CA PRO A 764 -20.42 31.78 -39.70
C PRO A 764 -19.98 31.19 -41.05
N ALA A 765 -18.73 31.42 -41.47
CA ALA A 765 -18.16 30.87 -42.69
C ALA A 765 -17.53 29.47 -42.50
N LEU A 766 -17.64 28.84 -41.33
CA LEU A 766 -17.01 27.56 -40.99
C LEU A 766 -17.33 26.46 -41.99
N LYS A 767 -18.62 26.27 -42.27
CA LYS A 767 -19.10 25.22 -43.18
C LYS A 767 -18.60 25.40 -44.60
N THR A 768 -18.66 26.61 -45.13
CA THR A 768 -18.21 26.92 -46.50
C THR A 768 -16.71 26.76 -46.64
N GLU A 769 -15.95 27.19 -45.63
CA GLU A 769 -14.48 27.10 -45.64
C GLU A 769 -13.98 25.67 -45.42
N LEU A 770 -14.61 24.86 -44.55
CA LEU A 770 -14.26 23.45 -44.40
C LEU A 770 -14.52 22.66 -45.69
N LEU A 771 -15.62 22.93 -46.40
CA LEU A 771 -15.89 22.33 -47.70
C LEU A 771 -14.86 22.77 -48.75
N ALA A 772 -14.49 24.05 -48.77
CA ALA A 772 -13.46 24.56 -49.67
C ALA A 772 -12.08 23.97 -49.35
N LEU A 773 -11.76 23.78 -48.07
CA LEU A 773 -10.51 23.18 -47.60
C LEU A 773 -10.41 21.71 -48.01
N ASP A 774 -11.49 20.93 -47.88
CA ASP A 774 -11.55 19.54 -48.35
C ASP A 774 -11.26 19.44 -49.86
N GLN A 775 -11.90 20.30 -50.67
CA GLN A 775 -11.64 20.36 -52.11
C GLN A 775 -10.19 20.72 -52.44
N ARG A 776 -9.59 21.67 -51.70
CA ARG A 776 -8.16 22.03 -51.87
C ARG A 776 -7.24 20.86 -51.52
N LEU A 777 -7.52 20.14 -50.44
CA LEU A 777 -6.73 18.97 -50.02
C LEU A 777 -6.85 17.82 -51.02
N LEU A 778 -8.05 17.58 -51.57
CA LEU A 778 -8.29 16.57 -52.60
C LEU A 778 -7.55 16.91 -53.91
N ASN A 779 -7.62 18.16 -54.35
CA ASN A 779 -6.96 18.62 -55.57
C ASN A 779 -5.42 18.57 -55.46
N ASN A 780 -4.86 18.92 -54.29
CA ASN A 780 -3.42 18.81 -54.05
C ASN A 780 -2.93 17.36 -54.05
N LYS A 781 -3.73 16.41 -53.55
CA LYS A 781 -3.42 14.97 -53.67
C LYS A 781 -3.44 14.48 -55.11
N LEU A 782 -4.44 14.89 -55.89
CA LEU A 782 -4.52 14.57 -57.33
C LEU A 782 -3.35 15.18 -58.12
N ALA A 783 -2.89 16.37 -57.75
CA ALA A 783 -1.70 17.00 -58.34
C ALA A 783 -0.41 16.23 -57.99
N GLY A 784 -0.25 15.76 -56.75
CA GLY A 784 0.90 14.94 -56.33
C GLY A 784 0.96 13.55 -56.99
N LEU A 785 -0.20 12.90 -57.19
CA LEU A 785 -0.30 11.63 -57.93
C LEU A 785 0.03 11.82 -59.42
N ASN A 786 -0.35 12.93 -60.03
CA ASN A 786 0.02 13.24 -61.42
C ASN A 786 1.52 13.49 -61.58
N VAL A 787 2.20 14.08 -60.59
CA VAL A 787 3.67 14.28 -60.63
C VAL A 787 4.42 12.95 -60.47
N ASN A 788 3.96 12.04 -59.61
CA ASN A 788 4.57 10.71 -59.47
C ASN A 788 4.34 9.83 -60.71
N ASN A 789 3.20 9.95 -61.38
CA ASN A 789 2.94 9.26 -62.65
C ASN A 789 3.84 9.74 -63.81
N TYR A 790 4.46 10.93 -63.71
CA TYR A 790 5.48 11.36 -64.68
C TYR A 790 6.90 10.88 -64.33
N GLN A 791 7.14 10.39 -63.11
CA GLN A 791 8.42 9.76 -62.71
C GLN A 791 8.42 8.24 -62.86
N GLU A 792 7.25 7.59 -62.86
CA GLU A 792 7.14 6.12 -63.03
C GLU A 792 7.13 5.63 -64.50
N VAL A 793 7.14 6.52 -65.50
CA VAL A 793 7.22 6.12 -66.92
C VAL A 793 8.66 5.75 -67.35
N ASP A 794 9.69 6.02 -66.52
CA ASP A 794 11.09 5.77 -66.88
C ASP A 794 11.73 4.55 -66.20
N ASN A 795 10.94 3.69 -65.52
CA ASN A 795 11.42 2.43 -64.96
C ASN A 795 10.43 1.28 -65.19
N GLN A 796 10.36 0.78 -66.43
CA GLN A 796 9.83 -0.55 -66.70
C GLN A 796 10.93 -1.61 -66.47
N ILE A 797 10.97 -2.29 -65.31
CA ILE A 797 11.46 -3.68 -65.23
C ILE A 797 10.69 -4.45 -64.13
N GLU A 798 10.05 -5.54 -64.56
CA GLU A 798 9.60 -6.75 -63.84
C GLU A 798 8.45 -6.71 -62.80
N VAL A 799 7.35 -7.35 -63.21
CA VAL A 799 6.30 -7.92 -62.35
C VAL A 799 6.73 -9.32 -61.90
N PRO A 800 6.44 -9.72 -60.64
CA PRO A 800 5.74 -10.99 -60.50
C PRO A 800 4.50 -10.90 -59.60
N SER A 801 3.50 -11.62 -60.10
CA SER A 801 2.18 -11.89 -59.57
C SER A 801 2.14 -12.69 -58.27
N ARG A 802 1.11 -12.39 -57.46
CA ARG A 802 0.35 -13.27 -56.54
C ARG A 802 1.14 -14.12 -55.53
N VAL A 803 0.99 -13.83 -54.23
CA VAL A 803 1.18 -14.83 -53.18
C VAL A 803 -0.02 -14.81 -52.20
N PHE A 804 -0.58 -16.01 -52.04
CA PHE A 804 -1.65 -16.39 -51.14
C PHE A 804 -1.26 -16.26 -49.66
N TYR A 805 -2.29 -16.10 -48.82
CA TYR A 805 -2.24 -16.27 -47.38
C TYR A 805 -1.46 -17.53 -46.95
N THR A 806 -0.45 -17.37 -46.09
CA THR A 806 -0.01 -18.42 -45.18
C THR A 806 0.07 -17.89 -43.75
N ARG A 807 -0.77 -18.53 -42.94
CA ARG A 807 -0.80 -18.54 -41.48
C ARG A 807 0.54 -19.08 -40.99
N SER A 808 1.39 -18.25 -40.37
CA SER A 808 2.55 -18.74 -39.61
C SER A 808 2.30 -18.60 -38.12
N SER A 809 2.27 -19.76 -37.49
CA SER A 809 2.42 -20.03 -36.07
C SER A 809 3.66 -19.37 -35.48
N LEU A 810 3.44 -18.52 -34.48
CA LEU A 810 4.45 -18.11 -33.50
C LEU A 810 3.93 -18.55 -32.13
N GLU A 811 4.14 -19.82 -31.84
CA GLU A 811 4.16 -20.39 -30.49
C GLU A 811 5.51 -21.12 -30.36
N ALA A 812 6.08 -21.08 -29.15
CA ALA A 812 7.34 -21.67 -28.69
C ALA A 812 8.58 -20.75 -28.70
N GLU A 813 8.62 -19.84 -27.72
CA GLU A 813 9.70 -19.73 -26.73
C GLU A 813 9.29 -18.68 -25.68
N ILE A 814 8.74 -19.16 -24.55
CA ILE A 814 8.88 -18.71 -23.15
C ILE A 814 8.31 -19.83 -22.28
#